data_AF-A0A8S0Q019-F1
#
_entry.id   AF-A0A8S0Q019-F1
#
_cell.length_a   1.000
_cell.length_b   1.000
_cell.length_c   1.000
_cell.angle_alpha   90.00
_cell.angle_beta   90.00
_cell.angle_gamma   90.00
#
_symmetry.space_group_name_H-M   'P 1'
#
loop_
_entity.id
_entity.type
_entity.pdbx_description
1 polymer ?
#
loop_
_entity_poly.entity_id
_entity_poly.type
_entity_poly.pdbx_seq_one_letter_code
_entity_poly.pdbx_strand_id
1 'polypeptide(L)'
;MSSELVDGGESSFDVELLDIRARCKELKKEKEMLKDSKSQSFEFIRSLEMHVKTLSDAHAEDKKHIQGLERELSNCSQEIDFLQDQLNTRNSEVNCLGEEICSLQLKLADMEILEEEVERLRECVKITESEKSFLMHEIEDKAVELTNSNLCIEKLEESISSVGLEYQCEIETMKLDLLALEQNLFETKKTLEERTQENSRMNELIQEHELRFQEAEKVIVSLDKENKDLKEKLKTFDENAKSFVHEVEEKFREWLVKDDVHALSNLEKDTRTCGNILGPLLAKLAIPGASDADLKNRMDEMLHQIDEYEGVVTQLKEELRMERFKAKEEAEDLAQEMAELRYQMTGMLEEERKRRAYVEHISLQRISELEAQIAKERQKSFNSQELAVTKFKCGGFVIGMCMNHCMLDGIGAMDFFNSWGETARNLPVKVLPFLDRTILKPRNPPQIEFPHHEFSEIQDISNTSQLYKQEIICKSFHFDPEKLENLRKKALEDGNLHKCTRFEALTAFVWKSRSQALKLKPDQQTKLLFAVDGRSRFDPPLPEGFFGNGIVLTYSICSAGDLLKNPLSFAVKLVSDAVKMVTDRYMRSAIDYFEVTRARPSMSGTLLITTWSKLSFHTIDFGWGEPVVSGPLGLPGKEVIVFASHGKERKGGINVIVELPASAMKTFEEILQMK
;
A
#
# COMPACT_ATOMS: atom_id res chain seq x y z
N MET A 1 170.50 6.88 -84.72
CA MET A 1 171.15 6.34 -85.92
C MET A 1 170.96 7.38 -87.00
N SER A 2 171.99 8.21 -87.26
CA SER A 2 173.12 7.89 -88.16
C SER A 2 172.66 7.95 -89.62
N SER A 3 173.34 8.62 -90.54
CA SER A 3 174.58 9.41 -90.48
C SER A 3 174.76 10.12 -91.83
N GLU A 4 175.67 11.11 -91.79
CA GLU A 4 176.66 11.48 -92.82
C GLU A 4 176.16 12.02 -94.18
N LEU A 5 176.47 13.25 -94.61
CA LEU A 5 177.74 14.01 -94.80
C LEU A 5 178.48 13.71 -96.12
N VAL A 6 178.67 14.79 -96.91
CA VAL A 6 179.91 15.21 -97.64
C VAL A 6 180.15 14.53 -99.02
N ASP A 7 180.58 15.13 -100.14
CA ASP A 7 181.21 16.43 -100.51
C ASP A 7 181.09 16.67 -102.05
N GLY A 8 181.41 17.90 -102.51
CA GLY A 8 182.12 18.13 -103.79
C GLY A 8 181.49 19.08 -104.84
N GLY A 9 181.97 20.34 -104.91
CA GLY A 9 181.62 21.37 -105.92
C GLY A 9 182.31 21.19 -107.29
N GLU A 10 182.15 22.04 -108.33
CA GLU A 10 181.49 23.34 -108.49
C GLU A 10 181.27 23.60 -110.01
N SER A 11 180.21 24.36 -110.34
CA SER A 11 179.99 25.25 -111.51
C SER A 11 178.71 24.94 -112.30
N SER A 12 177.65 25.70 -112.04
CA SER A 12 176.71 26.18 -113.08
C SER A 12 175.62 27.06 -112.45
N PHE A 13 175.45 28.24 -113.03
CA PHE A 13 174.55 29.33 -112.67
C PHE A 13 173.03 29.05 -112.86
N ASP A 14 172.57 27.79 -112.77
CA ASP A 14 171.21 27.39 -113.20
C ASP A 14 170.29 26.79 -112.12
N VAL A 15 170.71 26.71 -110.85
CA VAL A 15 169.95 25.98 -109.79
C VAL A 15 169.02 26.89 -108.94
N GLU A 16 169.24 28.20 -108.87
CA GLU A 16 168.44 29.12 -108.03
C GLU A 16 166.99 29.35 -108.54
N LEU A 17 166.67 29.05 -109.80
CA LEU A 17 165.34 29.33 -110.37
C LEU A 17 164.28 28.23 -110.07
N LEU A 18 164.70 27.03 -109.66
CA LEU A 18 163.80 25.89 -109.44
C LEU A 18 163.16 25.88 -108.05
N ASP A 19 163.81 26.45 -107.04
CA ASP A 19 163.37 26.37 -105.63
C ASP A 19 162.18 27.30 -105.32
N ILE A 20 162.09 28.45 -105.99
CA ILE A 20 160.98 29.41 -105.82
C ILE A 20 159.66 28.85 -106.39
N ARG A 21 159.72 28.03 -107.44
CA ARG A 21 158.51 27.46 -108.07
C ARG A 21 157.85 26.39 -107.20
N ALA A 22 158.60 25.70 -106.34
CA ALA A 22 158.06 24.70 -105.43
C ALA A 22 157.25 25.35 -104.30
N ARG A 23 157.74 26.44 -103.70
CA ARG A 23 157.11 27.09 -102.54
C ARG A 23 155.77 27.75 -102.84
N CYS A 24 155.58 28.31 -104.05
CA CYS A 24 154.30 28.88 -104.44
C CYS A 24 153.17 27.85 -104.63
N LYS A 25 153.49 26.57 -104.86
CA LYS A 25 152.47 25.51 -104.99
C LYS A 25 151.89 25.10 -103.64
N GLU A 26 152.69 25.07 -102.57
CA GLU A 26 152.22 24.69 -101.23
C GLU A 26 151.24 25.71 -100.63
N LEU A 27 151.57 27.00 -100.70
CA LEU A 27 150.72 28.07 -100.15
C LEU A 27 149.34 28.16 -100.81
N LYS A 28 149.23 27.72 -102.07
CA LYS A 28 147.95 27.67 -102.78
C LYS A 28 147.06 26.52 -102.28
N LYS A 29 147.67 25.43 -101.80
CA LYS A 29 146.98 24.27 -101.23
C LYS A 29 146.43 24.58 -99.82
N GLU A 30 147.20 25.27 -98.98
CA GLU A 30 146.74 25.66 -97.64
C GLU A 30 145.58 26.67 -97.68
N LYS A 31 145.59 27.60 -98.65
CA LYS A 31 144.51 28.59 -98.81
C LYS A 31 143.15 27.96 -99.14
N GLU A 32 143.12 26.89 -99.93
CA GLU A 32 141.87 26.18 -100.24
C GLU A 32 141.37 25.37 -99.03
N MET A 33 142.26 24.71 -98.28
CA MET A 33 141.84 23.96 -97.08
C MET A 33 141.25 24.84 -95.97
N LEU A 34 141.75 26.08 -95.81
CA LEU A 34 141.19 27.05 -94.86
C LEU A 34 139.81 27.57 -95.27
N LYS A 35 139.48 27.54 -96.57
CA LYS A 35 138.18 27.98 -97.08
C LYS A 35 137.10 26.92 -96.82
N ASP A 36 137.44 25.65 -97.02
CA ASP A 36 136.55 24.52 -96.75
C ASP A 36 136.24 24.38 -95.25
N SER A 37 137.24 24.54 -94.38
CA SER A 37 137.06 24.51 -92.91
C SER A 37 136.08 25.58 -92.42
N LYS A 38 136.11 26.78 -93.01
CA LYS A 38 135.19 27.86 -92.64
C LYS A 38 133.74 27.56 -93.03
N SER A 39 133.52 26.88 -94.15
CA SER A 39 132.17 26.53 -94.61
C SER A 39 131.50 25.47 -93.72
N GLN A 40 132.26 24.44 -93.29
CA GLN A 40 131.76 23.39 -92.41
C GLN A 40 131.41 23.90 -91.00
N SER A 41 132.18 24.86 -90.48
CA SER A 41 131.87 25.51 -89.20
C SER A 41 130.52 26.23 -89.20
N PHE A 42 130.16 26.90 -90.30
CA PHE A 42 128.89 27.61 -90.41
C PHE A 42 127.68 26.67 -90.53
N GLU A 43 127.82 25.53 -91.23
CA GLU A 43 126.76 24.52 -91.28
C GLU A 43 126.51 23.87 -89.91
N PHE A 44 127.56 23.59 -89.14
CA PHE A 44 127.42 23.00 -87.82
C PHE A 44 126.71 23.93 -86.82
N ILE A 45 127.03 25.23 -86.83
CA ILE A 45 126.36 26.23 -85.99
C ILE A 45 124.87 26.32 -86.36
N ARG A 46 124.55 26.32 -87.66
CA ARG A 46 123.16 26.39 -88.14
C ARG A 46 122.35 25.14 -87.75
N SER A 47 122.98 23.97 -87.72
CA SER A 47 122.35 22.73 -87.24
C SER A 47 122.09 22.76 -85.73
N LEU A 48 123.03 23.28 -84.94
CA LEU A 48 122.87 23.44 -83.49
C LEU A 48 121.77 24.44 -83.14
N GLU A 49 121.69 25.57 -83.84
CA GLU A 49 120.62 26.56 -83.66
C GLU A 49 119.24 25.96 -83.97
N MET A 50 119.15 25.10 -84.99
CA MET A 50 117.91 24.40 -85.33
C MET A 50 117.50 23.44 -84.21
N HIS A 51 118.43 22.64 -83.67
CA HIS A 51 118.15 21.71 -82.58
C HIS A 51 117.75 22.43 -81.29
N VAL A 52 118.42 23.53 -80.95
CA VAL A 52 118.05 24.37 -79.78
C VAL A 52 116.63 24.92 -79.95
N LYS A 53 116.26 25.33 -81.17
CA LYS A 53 114.91 25.80 -81.46
C LYS A 53 113.87 24.69 -81.30
N THR A 54 114.10 23.51 -81.88
CA THR A 54 113.19 22.36 -81.73
C THR A 54 113.04 21.93 -80.26
N LEU A 55 114.12 21.96 -79.48
CA LEU A 55 114.08 21.61 -78.06
C LEU A 55 113.32 22.65 -77.23
N SER A 56 113.47 23.94 -77.57
CA SER A 56 112.72 25.03 -76.95
C SER A 56 111.23 24.93 -77.25
N ASP A 57 110.86 24.56 -78.48
CA ASP A 57 109.47 24.37 -78.89
C ASP A 57 108.84 23.16 -78.16
N ALA A 58 109.56 22.04 -78.04
CA ALA A 58 109.12 20.88 -77.27
C ALA A 58 108.95 21.20 -75.78
N HIS A 59 109.89 21.94 -75.17
CA HIS A 59 109.78 22.38 -73.78
C HIS A 59 108.58 23.32 -73.57
N ALA A 60 108.24 24.16 -74.55
CA ALA A 60 107.05 25.00 -74.47
C ALA A 60 105.75 24.17 -74.52
N GLU A 61 105.74 23.10 -75.31
CA GLU A 61 104.61 22.18 -75.43
C GLU A 61 104.41 21.34 -74.15
N ASP A 62 105.49 20.78 -73.60
CA ASP A 62 105.46 20.06 -72.31
C ASP A 62 105.00 20.96 -71.16
N LYS A 63 105.49 22.21 -71.11
CA LYS A 63 105.04 23.19 -70.12
C LYS A 63 103.54 23.46 -70.25
N LYS A 64 103.00 23.52 -71.47
CA LYS A 64 101.56 23.71 -71.71
C LYS A 64 100.75 22.47 -71.29
N HIS A 65 101.29 21.27 -71.49
CA HIS A 65 100.64 20.03 -71.07
C HIS A 65 100.59 19.89 -69.55
N ILE A 66 101.70 20.16 -68.85
CA ILE A 66 101.77 20.16 -67.38
C ILE A 66 100.77 21.17 -66.79
N GLN A 67 100.68 22.38 -67.34
CA GLN A 67 99.67 23.37 -66.93
C GLN A 67 98.22 22.91 -67.19
N GLY A 68 98.01 22.02 -68.16
CA GLY A 68 96.72 21.37 -68.38
C GLY A 68 96.37 20.41 -67.25
N LEU A 69 97.30 19.52 -66.92
CA LEU A 69 97.15 18.52 -65.84
C LEU A 69 97.01 19.18 -64.46
N GLU A 70 97.77 20.24 -64.18
CA GLU A 70 97.63 21.00 -62.92
C GLU A 70 96.24 21.62 -62.77
N ARG A 71 95.63 22.05 -63.89
CA ARG A 71 94.27 22.60 -63.90
C ARG A 71 93.22 21.52 -63.66
N GLU A 72 93.39 20.35 -64.26
CA GLU A 72 92.51 19.20 -64.01
C GLU A 72 92.62 18.69 -62.57
N LEU A 73 93.83 18.59 -62.03
CA LEU A 73 94.05 18.20 -60.64
C LEU A 73 93.40 19.19 -59.66
N SER A 74 93.51 20.49 -59.93
CA SER A 74 92.83 21.54 -59.16
C SER A 74 91.31 21.39 -59.21
N ASN A 75 90.74 21.11 -60.39
CA ASN A 75 89.30 20.89 -60.54
C ASN A 75 88.84 19.63 -59.76
N CYS A 76 89.58 18.52 -59.84
CA CYS A 76 89.27 17.32 -59.08
C CYS A 76 89.34 17.54 -57.57
N SER A 77 90.32 18.32 -57.08
CA SER A 77 90.42 18.68 -55.66
C SER A 77 89.19 19.47 -55.20
N GLN A 78 88.74 20.45 -55.98
CA GLN A 78 87.56 21.24 -55.67
C GLN A 78 86.27 20.39 -55.67
N GLU A 79 86.17 19.42 -56.57
CA GLU A 79 85.03 18.50 -56.60
C GLU A 79 85.01 17.56 -55.39
N ILE A 80 86.17 17.08 -54.95
CA ILE A 80 86.30 16.29 -53.71
C ILE A 80 85.89 17.13 -52.50
N ASP A 81 86.36 18.36 -52.38
CA ASP A 81 85.99 19.26 -51.27
C ASP A 81 84.48 19.52 -51.26
N PHE A 82 83.88 19.76 -52.43
CA PHE A 82 82.44 19.94 -52.57
C PHE A 82 81.62 18.70 -52.16
N LEU A 83 82.08 17.50 -52.54
CA LEU A 83 81.44 16.25 -52.14
C LEU A 83 81.61 15.99 -50.63
N GLN A 84 82.75 16.35 -50.06
CA GLN A 84 83.00 16.27 -48.62
C GLN A 84 82.03 17.17 -47.83
N ASP A 85 81.81 18.40 -48.30
CA ASP A 85 80.87 19.35 -47.70
C ASP A 85 79.42 18.87 -47.80
N GLN A 86 79.03 18.30 -48.94
CA GLN A 86 77.71 17.67 -49.09
C GLN A 86 77.54 16.48 -48.14
N LEU A 87 78.56 15.63 -48.01
CA LEU A 87 78.52 14.49 -47.11
C LEU A 87 78.38 14.94 -45.65
N ASN A 88 79.15 15.96 -45.24
CA ASN A 88 79.07 16.54 -43.90
C ASN A 88 77.68 17.13 -43.62
N THR A 89 77.10 17.83 -44.60
CA THR A 89 75.74 18.38 -44.51
C THR A 89 74.72 17.26 -44.32
N ARG A 90 74.77 16.21 -45.15
CA ARG A 90 73.88 15.04 -45.02
C ARG A 90 74.06 14.31 -43.69
N ASN A 91 75.30 14.20 -43.21
CA ASN A 91 75.56 13.55 -41.93
C ASN A 91 74.97 14.36 -40.76
N SER A 92 75.00 15.69 -40.85
CA SER A 92 74.33 16.57 -39.86
C SER A 92 72.80 16.45 -39.89
N GLU A 93 72.20 16.34 -41.08
CA GLU A 93 70.75 16.08 -41.24
C GLU A 93 70.35 14.75 -40.61
N VAL A 94 71.13 13.68 -40.85
CA VAL A 94 70.87 12.35 -40.29
C VAL A 94 70.97 12.35 -38.77
N ASN A 95 71.95 13.06 -38.19
CA ASN A 95 72.07 13.19 -36.74
C ASN A 95 70.87 13.94 -36.14
N CYS A 96 70.43 15.02 -36.77
CA CYS A 96 69.25 15.77 -36.34
C CYS A 96 67.97 14.91 -36.38
N LEU A 97 67.77 14.15 -37.46
CA LEU A 97 66.67 13.19 -37.56
C LEU A 97 66.76 12.08 -36.50
N GLY A 98 67.98 11.64 -36.15
CA GLY A 98 68.21 10.69 -35.06
C GLY A 98 67.74 11.22 -33.70
N GLU A 99 67.99 12.48 -33.40
CA GLU A 99 67.52 13.13 -32.17
C GLU A 99 65.99 13.26 -32.13
N GLU A 100 65.36 13.62 -33.26
CA GLU A 100 63.90 13.69 -33.37
C GLU A 100 63.24 12.31 -33.17
N ILE A 101 63.81 11.25 -33.74
CA ILE A 101 63.33 9.88 -33.55
C ILE A 101 63.42 9.47 -32.07
N CYS A 102 64.53 9.76 -31.38
CA CYS A 102 64.66 9.50 -29.95
C CYS A 102 63.62 10.28 -29.12
N SER A 103 63.33 11.53 -29.46
CA SER A 103 62.28 12.32 -28.80
C SER A 103 60.89 11.73 -29.02
N LEU A 104 60.59 11.25 -30.24
CA LEU A 104 59.33 10.60 -30.55
C LEU A 104 59.18 9.25 -29.83
N GLN A 105 60.26 8.48 -29.70
CA GLN A 105 60.26 7.22 -28.95
C GLN A 105 59.94 7.43 -27.46
N LEU A 106 60.52 8.45 -26.83
CA LEU A 106 60.20 8.81 -25.44
C LEU A 106 58.72 9.21 -25.27
N LYS A 107 58.20 10.04 -26.19
CA LYS A 107 56.78 10.44 -26.18
C LYS A 107 55.84 9.25 -26.41
N LEU A 108 56.24 8.25 -27.20
CA LEU A 108 55.47 7.03 -27.40
C LEU A 108 55.39 6.20 -26.10
N ALA A 109 56.51 6.08 -25.39
CA ALA A 109 56.56 5.37 -24.10
C ALA A 109 55.69 6.06 -23.02
N ASP A 110 55.70 7.39 -22.96
CA ASP A 110 54.80 8.14 -22.07
C ASP A 110 53.31 7.94 -22.42
N MET A 111 53.01 7.70 -23.70
CA MET A 111 51.65 7.43 -24.18
C MET A 111 51.14 6.06 -23.72
N GLU A 112 52.00 5.04 -23.68
CA GLU A 112 51.65 3.70 -23.16
C GLU A 112 51.30 3.75 -21.67
N ILE A 113 52.06 4.53 -20.88
CA ILE A 113 51.76 4.75 -19.46
C ILE A 113 50.40 5.45 -19.28
N LEU A 114 50.12 6.43 -20.14
CA LEU A 114 48.84 7.14 -20.10
C LEU A 114 47.66 6.24 -20.47
N GLU A 115 47.83 5.31 -21.42
CA GLU A 115 46.81 4.30 -21.74
C GLU A 115 46.52 3.38 -20.54
N GLU A 116 47.55 2.94 -19.83
CA GLU A 116 47.40 2.09 -18.64
C GLU A 116 46.66 2.83 -17.50
N GLU A 117 46.98 4.11 -17.27
CA GLU A 117 46.32 4.96 -16.28
C GLU A 117 44.84 5.22 -16.65
N VAL A 118 44.55 5.43 -17.93
CA VAL A 118 43.19 5.60 -18.46
C VAL A 118 42.38 4.32 -18.30
N GLU A 119 42.97 3.15 -18.54
CA GLU A 119 42.26 1.87 -18.34
C GLU A 119 41.97 1.62 -16.87
N ARG A 120 42.94 1.90 -15.98
CA ARG A 120 42.73 1.88 -14.52
C ARG A 120 41.59 2.81 -14.08
N LEU A 121 41.53 4.02 -14.64
CA LEU A 121 40.46 4.98 -14.35
C LEU A 121 39.10 4.50 -14.88
N ARG A 122 39.04 3.89 -16.07
CA ARG A 122 37.80 3.27 -16.59
C ARG A 122 37.30 2.17 -15.67
N GLU A 123 38.19 1.31 -15.19
CA GLU A 123 37.81 0.22 -14.30
C GLU A 123 37.32 0.75 -12.95
N CYS A 124 37.98 1.77 -12.41
CA CYS A 124 37.53 2.47 -11.21
C CYS A 124 36.12 3.08 -11.39
N VAL A 125 35.88 3.76 -12.52
CA VAL A 125 34.56 4.31 -12.85
C VAL A 125 33.49 3.21 -12.96
N LYS A 126 33.79 2.06 -13.59
CA LYS A 126 32.86 0.92 -13.66
C LYS A 126 32.50 0.39 -12.27
N ILE A 127 33.48 0.27 -11.37
CA ILE A 127 33.25 -0.16 -9.99
C ILE A 127 32.34 0.84 -9.28
N THR A 128 32.63 2.15 -9.36
CA THR A 128 31.81 3.18 -8.72
C THR A 128 30.40 3.25 -9.30
N GLU A 129 30.22 3.06 -10.61
CA GLU A 129 28.89 2.97 -11.24
C GLU A 129 28.12 1.74 -10.75
N SER A 130 28.80 0.61 -10.53
CA SER A 130 28.18 -0.59 -9.97
C SER A 130 27.73 -0.40 -8.51
N GLU A 131 28.56 0.25 -7.68
CA GLU A 131 28.22 0.59 -6.28
C GLU A 131 27.06 1.59 -6.23
N LYS A 132 27.08 2.61 -7.09
CA LYS A 132 25.97 3.57 -7.22
C LYS A 132 24.68 2.87 -7.63
N SER A 133 24.75 1.95 -8.59
CA SER A 133 23.57 1.16 -9.01
C SER A 133 23.04 0.29 -7.88
N PHE A 134 23.93 -0.30 -7.07
CA PHE A 134 23.54 -1.09 -5.90
C PHE A 134 22.83 -0.22 -4.85
N LEU A 135 23.43 0.92 -4.49
CA LEU A 135 22.84 1.85 -3.51
C LEU A 135 21.51 2.44 -3.99
N MET A 136 21.38 2.74 -5.28
CA MET A 136 20.09 3.19 -5.86
C MET A 136 19.02 2.12 -5.72
N HIS A 137 19.35 0.85 -6.00
CA HIS A 137 18.41 -0.26 -5.82
C HIS A 137 18.03 -0.47 -4.35
N GLU A 138 18.98 -0.30 -3.41
CA GLU A 138 18.71 -0.40 -1.98
C GLU A 138 17.79 0.73 -1.49
N ILE A 139 17.97 1.95 -2.00
CA ILE A 139 17.08 3.09 -1.73
C ILE A 139 15.68 2.84 -2.28
N GLU A 140 15.56 2.30 -3.50
CA GLU A 140 14.26 1.95 -4.10
C GLU A 140 13.55 0.84 -3.31
N ASP A 141 14.26 -0.22 -2.93
CA ASP A 141 13.72 -1.29 -2.08
C ASP A 141 13.23 -0.73 -0.73
N LYS A 142 14.01 0.17 -0.11
CA LYS A 142 13.61 0.85 1.14
C LYS A 142 12.42 1.79 0.95
N ALA A 143 12.31 2.47 -0.18
CA ALA A 143 11.15 3.30 -0.50
C ALA A 143 9.86 2.47 -0.64
N VAL A 144 9.96 1.28 -1.27
CA VAL A 144 8.85 0.33 -1.36
C VAL A 144 8.46 -0.21 0.02
N GLU A 145 9.44 -0.57 0.85
CA GLU A 145 9.18 -1.03 2.23
C GLU A 145 8.47 0.04 3.06
N LEU A 146 8.90 1.30 2.95
CA LEU A 146 8.26 2.43 3.62
C LEU A 146 6.81 2.64 3.13
N THR A 147 6.59 2.52 1.82
CA THR A 147 5.25 2.65 1.22
C THR A 147 4.31 1.54 1.71
N ASN A 148 4.81 0.30 1.81
CA ASN A 148 4.05 -0.82 2.35
C ASN A 148 3.75 -0.65 3.85
N SER A 149 4.71 -0.14 4.62
CA SER A 149 4.50 0.17 6.05
C SER A 149 3.41 1.24 6.23
N ASN A 150 3.44 2.31 5.44
CA ASN A 150 2.38 3.33 5.44
C ASN A 150 1.02 2.74 5.09
N LEU A 151 0.93 1.87 4.08
CA LEU A 151 -0.31 1.20 3.73
C LEU A 151 -0.83 0.30 4.87
N CYS A 152 0.05 -0.36 5.62
CA CYS A 152 -0.32 -1.13 6.81
C CYS A 152 -0.86 -0.23 7.93
N ILE A 153 -0.24 0.94 8.15
CA ILE A 153 -0.70 1.92 9.12
C ILE A 153 -2.09 2.43 8.74
N GLU A 154 -2.32 2.82 7.48
CA GLU A 154 -3.62 3.27 6.99
C GLU A 154 -4.72 2.22 7.20
N LYS A 155 -4.43 0.95 6.90
CA LYS A 155 -5.37 -0.16 7.15
C LYS A 155 -5.66 -0.36 8.64
N LEU A 156 -4.65 -0.18 9.49
CA LEU A 156 -4.81 -0.30 10.93
C LEU A 156 -5.67 0.85 11.49
N GLU A 157 -5.45 2.07 11.00
CA GLU A 157 -6.26 3.26 11.32
C GLU A 157 -7.72 3.09 10.86
N GLU A 158 -7.95 2.55 9.66
CA GLU A 158 -9.28 2.24 9.15
C GLU A 158 -9.97 1.18 10.02
N SER A 159 -9.25 0.12 10.40
CA SER A 159 -9.78 -0.92 11.29
C SER A 159 -10.14 -0.37 12.68
N ILE A 160 -9.29 0.47 13.27
CA ILE A 160 -9.55 1.09 14.58
C ILE A 160 -10.78 2.00 14.49
N SER A 161 -10.91 2.76 13.40
CA SER A 161 -12.06 3.65 13.17
C SER A 161 -13.36 2.87 13.01
N SER A 162 -13.33 1.76 12.25
CA SER A 162 -14.49 0.86 12.09
C SER A 162 -14.95 0.29 13.43
N VAL A 163 -14.01 -0.24 14.22
CA VAL A 163 -14.30 -0.81 15.54
C VAL A 163 -14.81 0.27 16.50
N GLY A 164 -14.25 1.47 16.46
CA GLY A 164 -14.74 2.60 17.25
C GLY A 164 -16.20 2.96 16.91
N LEU A 165 -16.56 2.90 15.63
CA LEU A 165 -17.92 3.21 15.16
C LEU A 165 -18.92 2.11 15.56
N GLU A 166 -18.51 0.84 15.53
CA GLU A 166 -19.30 -0.29 16.05
C GLU A 166 -19.61 -0.11 17.53
N TYR A 167 -18.59 0.16 18.37
CA TYR A 167 -18.82 0.43 19.80
C TYR A 167 -19.71 1.64 20.04
N GLN A 168 -19.59 2.69 19.22
CA GLN A 168 -20.45 3.86 19.34
C GLN A 168 -21.91 3.53 18.99
N CYS A 169 -22.15 2.71 17.96
CA CYS A 169 -23.49 2.21 17.64
C CYS A 169 -24.07 1.33 18.75
N GLU A 170 -23.26 0.46 19.37
CA GLU A 170 -23.69 -0.34 20.53
C GLU A 170 -24.07 0.53 21.72
N ILE A 171 -23.25 1.54 22.05
CA ILE A 171 -23.54 2.48 23.15
C ILE A 171 -24.84 3.24 22.89
N GLU A 172 -25.07 3.74 21.67
CA GLU A 172 -26.31 4.45 21.34
C GLU A 172 -27.53 3.51 21.38
N THR A 173 -27.37 2.25 20.98
CA THR A 173 -28.42 1.23 21.12
C THR A 173 -28.76 1.00 22.59
N MET A 174 -27.75 0.82 23.45
CA MET A 174 -27.95 0.66 24.90
C MET A 174 -28.61 1.87 25.54
N LYS A 175 -28.29 3.10 25.09
CA LYS A 175 -28.97 4.32 25.56
C LYS A 175 -30.45 4.34 25.20
N LEU A 176 -30.81 3.93 23.98
CA LEU A 176 -32.22 3.84 23.56
C LEU A 176 -32.98 2.80 24.38
N ASP A 177 -32.38 1.64 24.64
CA ASP A 177 -32.97 0.60 25.49
C ASP A 177 -33.17 1.09 26.93
N LEU A 178 -32.20 1.84 27.47
CA LEU A 178 -32.27 2.40 28.81
C LEU A 178 -33.39 3.46 28.91
N LEU A 179 -33.54 4.33 27.91
CA LEU A 179 -34.65 5.29 27.83
C LEU A 179 -36.01 4.57 27.75
N ALA A 180 -36.11 3.49 26.99
CA ALA A 180 -37.33 2.69 26.91
C ALA A 180 -37.68 2.02 28.26
N LEU A 181 -36.67 1.52 28.98
CA LEU A 181 -36.81 0.99 30.33
C LEU A 181 -37.26 2.05 31.34
N GLU A 182 -36.68 3.25 31.29
CA GLU A 182 -37.07 4.38 32.14
C GLU A 182 -38.54 4.78 31.91
N GLN A 183 -38.96 4.85 30.64
CA GLN A 183 -40.36 5.14 30.30
C GLN A 183 -41.31 4.06 30.82
N ASN A 184 -40.96 2.78 30.67
CA ASN A 184 -41.76 1.67 31.19
C ASN A 184 -41.85 1.69 32.72
N LEU A 185 -40.77 2.05 33.41
CA LEU A 185 -40.74 2.18 34.86
C LEU A 185 -41.64 3.33 35.32
N PHE A 186 -41.63 4.46 34.60
CA PHE A 186 -42.52 5.59 34.85
C PHE A 186 -44.00 5.19 34.71
N GLU A 187 -44.38 4.53 33.62
CA GLU A 187 -45.76 4.05 33.43
C GLU A 187 -46.18 3.02 34.49
N THR A 188 -45.26 2.12 34.85
CA THR A 188 -45.50 1.13 35.91
C THR A 188 -45.72 1.80 37.28
N LYS A 189 -44.96 2.86 37.58
CA LYS A 189 -45.14 3.63 38.81
C LYS A 189 -46.49 4.35 38.84
N LYS A 190 -46.87 4.96 37.72
CA LYS A 190 -48.17 5.63 37.58
C LYS A 190 -49.34 4.66 37.78
N THR A 191 -49.30 3.51 37.14
CA THR A 191 -50.34 2.47 37.31
C THR A 191 -50.39 1.91 38.74
N LEU A 192 -49.24 1.83 39.42
CA LEU A 192 -49.20 1.47 40.83
C LEU A 192 -49.86 2.53 41.72
N GLU A 193 -49.58 3.81 41.48
CA GLU A 193 -50.21 4.92 42.21
C GLU A 193 -51.74 4.92 42.02
N GLU A 194 -52.22 4.78 40.79
CA GLU A 194 -53.64 4.63 40.46
C GLU A 194 -54.27 3.45 41.23
N ARG A 195 -53.61 2.29 41.23
CA ARG A 195 -54.08 1.10 41.96
C ARG A 195 -54.11 1.32 43.47
N THR A 196 -53.13 2.03 44.04
CA THR A 196 -53.15 2.35 45.48
C THR A 196 -54.29 3.30 45.83
N GLN A 197 -54.60 4.27 44.97
CA GLN A 197 -55.72 5.18 45.18
C GLN A 197 -57.05 4.44 45.12
N GLU A 198 -57.22 3.54 44.14
CA GLU A 198 -58.43 2.74 43.99
C GLU A 198 -58.63 1.77 45.17
N ASN A 199 -57.57 1.13 45.66
CA ASN A 199 -57.61 0.31 46.86
C ASN A 199 -58.05 1.11 48.10
N SER A 200 -57.54 2.34 48.29
CA SER A 200 -57.98 3.20 49.39
C SER A 200 -59.46 3.52 49.30
N ARG A 201 -59.95 3.84 48.09
CA ARG A 201 -61.37 4.09 47.82
C ARG A 201 -62.25 2.87 48.11
N MET A 202 -61.78 1.69 47.72
CA MET A 202 -62.48 0.43 47.99
C MET A 202 -62.52 0.14 49.50
N ASN A 203 -61.45 0.40 50.23
CA ASN A 203 -61.42 0.25 51.69
C ASN A 203 -62.39 1.21 52.39
N GLU A 204 -62.50 2.46 51.93
CA GLU A 204 -63.50 3.41 52.45
C GLU A 204 -64.93 2.89 52.24
N LEU A 205 -65.25 2.38 51.05
CA LEU A 205 -66.56 1.78 50.76
C LEU A 205 -66.83 0.55 51.63
N ILE A 206 -65.83 -0.31 51.85
CA ILE A 206 -65.96 -1.47 52.74
C ILE A 206 -66.29 -1.01 54.16
N GLN A 207 -65.59 0.00 54.69
CA GLN A 207 -65.88 0.54 56.02
C GLN A 207 -67.29 1.14 56.11
N GLU A 208 -67.74 1.85 55.07
CA GLU A 208 -69.10 2.38 55.02
C GLU A 208 -70.15 1.25 55.04
N HIS A 209 -69.94 0.20 54.24
CA HIS A 209 -70.83 -0.95 54.21
C HIS A 209 -70.84 -1.70 55.54
N GLU A 210 -69.70 -1.85 56.20
CA GLU A 210 -69.58 -2.47 57.53
C GLU A 210 -70.37 -1.67 58.58
N LEU A 211 -70.29 -0.33 58.54
CA LEU A 211 -71.06 0.53 59.44
C LEU A 211 -72.56 0.38 59.20
N ARG A 212 -73.00 0.43 57.95
CA ARG A 212 -74.42 0.22 57.59
C ARG A 212 -74.91 -1.17 58.00
N PHE A 213 -74.06 -2.18 57.90
CA PHE A 213 -74.38 -3.53 58.35
C PHE A 213 -74.59 -3.57 59.87
N GLN A 214 -73.70 -2.97 60.65
CA GLN A 214 -73.85 -2.86 62.12
C GLN A 214 -75.09 -2.07 62.53
N GLU A 215 -75.45 -1.00 61.79
CA GLU A 215 -76.69 -0.26 62.01
C GLU A 215 -77.92 -1.12 61.72
N ALA A 216 -77.93 -1.86 60.61
CA ALA A 216 -79.01 -2.78 60.28
C ALA A 216 -79.16 -3.88 61.34
N GLU A 217 -78.06 -4.44 61.85
CA GLU A 217 -78.09 -5.41 62.96
C GLU A 217 -78.73 -4.82 64.22
N LYS A 218 -78.38 -3.58 64.61
CA LYS A 218 -79.02 -2.91 65.75
C LYS A 218 -80.52 -2.73 65.55
N VAL A 219 -80.95 -2.37 64.35
CA VAL A 219 -82.38 -2.24 64.00
C VAL A 219 -83.08 -3.59 64.11
N ILE A 220 -82.47 -4.66 63.60
CA ILE A 220 -83.01 -6.03 63.72
C ILE A 220 -83.19 -6.42 65.19
N VAL A 221 -82.19 -6.20 66.05
CA VAL A 221 -82.28 -6.50 67.49
C VAL A 221 -83.40 -5.69 68.17
N SER A 222 -83.55 -4.41 67.82
CA SER A 222 -84.62 -3.56 68.36
C SER A 222 -86.00 -4.06 67.95
N LEU A 223 -86.19 -4.40 66.67
CA LEU A 223 -87.44 -4.94 66.14
C LEU A 223 -87.78 -6.31 66.75
N ASP A 224 -86.77 -7.14 67.01
CA ASP A 224 -86.98 -8.45 67.64
C ASP A 224 -87.42 -8.31 69.09
N LYS A 225 -86.86 -7.33 69.82
CA LYS A 225 -87.32 -6.96 71.17
C LYS A 225 -88.77 -6.44 71.15
N GLU A 226 -89.09 -5.54 70.22
CA GLU A 226 -90.46 -5.00 70.08
C GLU A 226 -91.47 -6.10 69.71
N ASN A 227 -91.09 -7.01 68.80
CA ASN A 227 -91.90 -8.19 68.48
C ASN A 227 -92.11 -9.12 69.69
N LYS A 228 -91.09 -9.26 70.55
CA LYS A 228 -91.22 -10.03 71.80
C LYS A 228 -92.18 -9.37 72.79
N ASP A 229 -92.06 -8.06 73.00
CA ASP A 229 -92.97 -7.29 73.85
C ASP A 229 -94.40 -7.33 73.32
N LEU A 230 -94.60 -7.21 72.00
CA LEU A 230 -95.92 -7.34 71.38
C LEU A 230 -96.51 -8.73 71.54
N LYS A 231 -95.69 -9.80 71.45
CA LYS A 231 -96.12 -11.17 71.74
C LYS A 231 -96.55 -11.35 73.19
N GLU A 232 -95.82 -10.76 74.15
CA GLU A 232 -96.20 -10.79 75.58
C GLU A 232 -97.49 -9.99 75.84
N LYS A 233 -97.63 -8.81 75.22
CA LYS A 233 -98.88 -8.02 75.28
C LYS A 233 -100.07 -8.74 74.66
N LEU A 234 -99.86 -9.45 73.54
CA LEU A 234 -100.91 -10.26 72.92
C LEU A 234 -101.31 -11.42 73.83
N LYS A 235 -100.34 -12.09 74.47
CA LYS A 235 -100.60 -13.18 75.42
C LYS A 235 -101.38 -12.70 76.64
N THR A 236 -100.97 -11.58 77.23
CA THR A 236 -101.68 -10.97 78.37
C THR A 236 -103.06 -10.44 77.98
N PHE A 237 -103.23 -9.86 76.79
CA PHE A 237 -104.55 -9.51 76.26
C PHE A 237 -105.42 -10.74 76.05
N ASP A 238 -104.90 -11.84 75.51
CA ASP A 238 -105.63 -13.10 75.34
C ASP A 238 -106.03 -13.72 76.68
N GLU A 239 -105.14 -13.70 77.68
CA GLU A 239 -105.44 -14.11 79.06
C GLU A 239 -106.50 -13.21 79.70
N ASN A 240 -106.39 -11.89 79.54
CA ASN A 240 -107.38 -10.92 80.02
C ASN A 240 -108.72 -11.06 79.30
N ALA A 241 -108.73 -11.32 77.98
CA ALA A 241 -109.94 -11.56 77.21
C ALA A 241 -110.61 -12.85 77.64
N LYS A 242 -109.84 -13.93 77.88
CA LYS A 242 -110.35 -15.18 78.48
C LYS A 242 -110.92 -14.94 79.88
N SER A 243 -110.24 -14.16 80.71
CA SER A 243 -110.71 -13.81 82.05
C SER A 243 -111.96 -12.92 82.00
N PHE A 244 -112.05 -11.97 81.06
CA PHE A 244 -113.22 -11.12 80.84
C PHE A 244 -114.40 -11.94 80.31
N VAL A 245 -114.17 -12.89 79.39
CA VAL A 245 -115.21 -13.83 78.95
C VAL A 245 -115.68 -14.68 80.14
N HIS A 246 -114.76 -15.15 80.99
CA HIS A 246 -115.10 -15.90 82.20
C HIS A 246 -115.85 -15.04 83.24
N GLU A 247 -115.48 -13.77 83.41
CA GLU A 247 -116.13 -12.82 84.32
C GLU A 247 -117.48 -12.35 83.78
N VAL A 248 -117.65 -12.22 82.46
CA VAL A 248 -118.95 -11.99 81.81
C VAL A 248 -119.82 -13.23 81.97
N GLU A 249 -119.28 -14.45 81.81
CA GLU A 249 -120.00 -15.69 82.05
C GLU A 249 -120.41 -15.86 83.53
N GLU A 250 -119.55 -15.48 84.48
CA GLU A 250 -119.84 -15.46 85.92
C GLU A 250 -120.85 -14.37 86.28
N LYS A 251 -120.70 -13.14 85.77
CA LYS A 251 -121.68 -12.07 85.96
C LYS A 251 -123.01 -12.37 85.28
N PHE A 252 -123.04 -13.10 84.17
CA PHE A 252 -124.29 -13.61 83.59
C PHE A 252 -124.91 -14.70 84.48
N ARG A 253 -124.10 -15.51 85.18
CA ARG A 253 -124.56 -16.48 86.19
C ARG A 253 -125.05 -15.81 87.48
N GLU A 254 -124.40 -14.74 87.93
CA GLU A 254 -124.77 -13.99 89.15
C GLU A 254 -125.94 -13.01 88.93
N TRP A 255 -126.05 -12.39 87.76
CA TRP A 255 -127.18 -11.52 87.39
C TRP A 255 -128.51 -12.28 87.30
N LEU A 256 -128.47 -13.60 87.14
CA LEU A 256 -129.64 -14.46 87.11
C LEU A 256 -130.17 -14.87 88.50
N VAL A 257 -129.52 -14.45 89.61
CA VAL A 257 -129.85 -15.00 90.94
C VAL A 257 -130.23 -13.99 92.03
N LYS A 258 -130.03 -12.66 91.94
CA LYS A 258 -130.68 -11.74 92.92
C LYS A 258 -130.65 -10.25 92.62
N ASP A 259 -131.80 -9.65 92.95
CA ASP A 259 -132.15 -8.22 93.03
C ASP A 259 -131.25 -7.38 93.95
N ASP A 260 -131.17 -6.10 93.59
CA ASP A 260 -131.23 -4.89 94.45
C ASP A 260 -129.99 -3.95 94.50
N VAL A 261 -130.19 -2.79 93.86
CA VAL A 261 -129.91 -1.38 94.20
C VAL A 261 -128.65 -0.93 95.02
N HIS A 262 -127.97 0.08 94.43
CA HIS A 262 -127.12 1.17 94.97
C HIS A 262 -125.57 1.11 94.95
N ALA A 263 -125.03 2.05 94.15
CA ALA A 263 -124.00 3.07 94.48
C ALA A 263 -122.48 2.81 94.29
N LEU A 264 -121.95 3.63 93.37
CA LEU A 264 -120.58 4.09 93.13
C LEU A 264 -119.75 4.44 94.39
N SER A 265 -118.41 4.27 94.34
CA SER A 265 -117.43 5.38 94.38
C SER A 265 -115.95 4.98 94.55
N ASN A 266 -115.08 5.80 93.94
CA ASN A 266 -113.67 6.14 94.25
C ASN A 266 -112.56 5.14 93.84
N LEU A 267 -111.61 5.43 92.93
CA LEU A 267 -110.74 6.61 92.64
C LEU A 267 -109.53 6.76 93.59
N GLU A 268 -108.34 6.56 92.98
CA GLU A 268 -106.98 7.10 93.27
C GLU A 268 -106.32 6.90 94.65
N LYS A 269 -105.03 6.50 94.67
CA LYS A 269 -103.90 7.43 94.95
C LYS A 269 -102.49 6.80 95.11
N ASP A 270 -101.51 7.64 94.76
CA ASP A 270 -100.14 7.85 95.27
C ASP A 270 -99.01 6.86 94.87
N THR A 271 -97.96 7.25 94.14
CA THR A 271 -96.90 8.30 94.22
C THR A 271 -95.73 8.04 95.17
N ARG A 272 -94.51 8.28 94.63
CA ARG A 272 -93.19 8.59 95.25
C ARG A 272 -92.43 7.37 95.81
N THR A 273 -91.11 7.21 95.60
CA THR A 273 -90.03 8.18 95.94
C THR A 273 -88.71 7.84 95.23
N CYS A 274 -87.91 8.90 95.07
CA CYS A 274 -86.59 9.06 94.47
C CYS A 274 -85.41 8.53 95.32
N GLY A 275 -84.24 8.30 94.69
CA GLY A 275 -82.92 8.59 95.29
C GLY A 275 -82.00 7.40 95.60
N ASN A 276 -80.92 7.23 94.81
CA ASN A 276 -79.52 7.12 95.27
C ASN A 276 -78.58 6.63 94.14
N ILE A 277 -77.94 7.60 93.49
CA ILE A 277 -76.72 7.47 92.67
C ILE A 277 -75.66 8.31 93.40
N LEU A 278 -74.42 7.79 93.44
CA LEU A 278 -73.15 8.41 93.92
C LEU A 278 -72.76 8.18 95.39
N GLY A 279 -72.25 6.97 95.66
CA GLY A 279 -71.69 6.55 96.96
C GLY A 279 -70.19 6.21 97.08
N PRO A 280 -69.33 6.10 96.04
CA PRO A 280 -67.94 5.68 96.32
C PRO A 280 -66.81 6.47 95.63
N LEU A 281 -66.63 7.76 95.94
CA LEU A 281 -65.46 8.53 95.44
C LEU A 281 -64.68 9.34 96.50
N LEU A 282 -64.82 9.03 97.80
CA LEU A 282 -64.05 9.69 98.86
C LEU A 282 -63.57 8.71 99.94
N ALA A 283 -62.59 7.87 99.60
CA ALA A 283 -61.95 6.96 100.56
C ALA A 283 -60.47 6.69 100.29
N LYS A 284 -59.69 7.67 99.80
CA LYS A 284 -58.24 7.44 99.53
C LYS A 284 -57.27 8.59 99.84
N LEU A 285 -57.57 9.46 100.81
CA LEU A 285 -56.58 10.44 101.29
C LEU A 285 -56.72 10.69 102.80
N ALA A 286 -55.91 9.99 103.61
CA ALA A 286 -55.28 10.49 104.84
C ALA A 286 -54.63 9.35 105.65
N ILE A 287 -53.30 9.39 105.87
CA ILE A 287 -52.64 8.88 107.09
C ILE A 287 -51.36 9.72 107.38
N PRO A 288 -51.07 10.17 108.63
CA PRO A 288 -49.92 11.02 109.01
C PRO A 288 -48.86 10.40 109.99
N GLY A 289 -47.63 10.98 110.02
CA GLY A 289 -46.79 11.25 111.23
C GLY A 289 -45.53 10.40 111.57
N ALA A 290 -44.33 11.02 111.71
CA ALA A 290 -43.13 10.51 112.43
C ALA A 290 -42.19 11.67 112.90
N SER A 291 -41.42 11.50 113.99
CA SER A 291 -40.82 12.56 114.84
C SER A 291 -39.36 13.00 114.55
N ASP A 292 -39.01 14.19 115.06
CA ASP A 292 -37.89 15.10 114.70
C ASP A 292 -36.43 14.67 115.02
N ALA A 293 -36.18 13.65 115.85
CA ALA A 293 -34.81 13.26 116.23
C ALA A 293 -34.10 12.33 115.23
N ASP A 294 -34.87 11.59 114.43
CA ASP A 294 -34.37 10.67 113.39
C ASP A 294 -33.89 11.42 112.13
N LEU A 295 -34.39 12.64 111.93
CA LEU A 295 -34.03 13.51 110.81
C LEU A 295 -32.59 14.02 110.90
N LYS A 296 -32.07 14.30 112.10
CA LYS A 296 -30.76 14.97 112.28
C LYS A 296 -29.57 14.06 111.98
N ASN A 297 -29.60 12.81 112.44
CA ASN A 297 -28.53 11.83 112.15
C ASN A 297 -28.49 11.45 110.66
N ARG A 298 -29.65 11.34 110.00
CA ARG A 298 -29.71 11.14 108.55
C ARG A 298 -29.14 12.33 107.78
N MET A 299 -29.31 13.55 108.31
CA MET A 299 -28.76 14.76 107.70
C MET A 299 -27.22 14.79 107.72
N ASP A 300 -26.60 14.35 108.81
CA ASP A 300 -25.13 14.30 108.93
C ASP A 300 -24.50 13.17 108.10
N GLU A 301 -25.14 12.00 108.01
CA GLU A 301 -24.73 10.94 107.07
C GLU A 301 -24.87 11.38 105.61
N MET A 302 -25.93 12.11 105.28
CA MET A 302 -26.11 12.67 103.95
C MET A 302 -25.04 13.72 103.62
N LEU A 303 -24.65 14.57 104.58
CA LEU A 303 -23.57 15.55 104.37
C LEU A 303 -22.23 14.88 104.07
N HIS A 304 -21.88 13.80 104.79
CA HIS A 304 -20.64 13.08 104.52
C HIS A 304 -20.65 12.36 103.17
N GLN A 305 -21.79 11.79 102.76
CA GLN A 305 -21.95 11.24 101.42
C GLN A 305 -21.88 12.32 100.34
N ILE A 306 -22.42 13.51 100.58
CA ILE A 306 -22.33 14.65 99.64
C ILE A 306 -20.87 15.07 99.44
N ASP A 307 -20.07 15.18 100.50
CA ASP A 307 -18.65 15.52 100.39
C ASP A 307 -17.86 14.44 99.62
N GLU A 308 -18.17 13.16 99.83
CA GLU A 308 -17.54 12.05 99.12
C GLU A 308 -17.92 12.05 97.64
N TYR A 309 -19.19 12.31 97.31
CA TYR A 309 -19.64 12.48 95.93
C TYR A 309 -19.02 13.73 95.28
N GLU A 310 -18.81 14.82 96.02
CA GLU A 310 -18.17 16.02 95.49
C GLU A 310 -16.69 15.78 95.14
N GLY A 311 -15.99 14.96 95.93
CA GLY A 311 -14.65 14.47 95.61
C GLY A 311 -14.61 13.65 94.31
N VAL A 312 -15.50 12.67 94.16
CA VAL A 312 -15.60 11.83 92.95
C VAL A 312 -15.96 12.66 91.71
N VAL A 313 -16.89 13.60 91.84
CA VAL A 313 -17.27 14.51 90.74
C VAL A 313 -16.08 15.38 90.32
N THR A 314 -15.25 15.82 91.26
CA THR A 314 -14.07 16.62 90.96
C THR A 314 -13.01 15.81 90.21
N GLN A 315 -12.78 14.56 90.60
CA GLN A 315 -11.87 13.65 89.91
C GLN A 315 -12.35 13.33 88.48
N LEU A 316 -13.63 12.97 88.32
CA LEU A 316 -14.22 12.70 87.01
C LEU A 316 -14.19 13.92 86.07
N LYS A 317 -14.31 15.14 86.61
CA LYS A 317 -14.16 16.38 85.82
C LYS A 317 -12.74 16.54 85.29
N GLU A 318 -11.72 16.17 86.06
CA GLU A 318 -10.32 16.28 85.62
C GLU A 318 -9.97 15.19 84.60
N GLU A 319 -10.43 13.96 84.81
CA GLU A 319 -10.29 12.88 83.82
C GLU A 319 -10.97 13.25 82.49
N LEU A 320 -12.21 13.77 82.55
CA LEU A 320 -12.92 14.25 81.35
C LEU A 320 -12.18 15.41 80.67
N ARG A 321 -11.52 16.28 81.44
CA ARG A 321 -10.72 17.39 80.89
C ARG A 321 -9.50 16.86 80.14
N MET A 322 -8.80 15.89 80.70
CA MET A 322 -7.64 15.25 80.07
C MET A 322 -8.03 14.50 78.79
N GLU A 323 -9.12 13.74 78.83
CA GLU A 323 -9.59 12.98 77.67
C GLU A 323 -10.09 13.90 76.54
N ARG A 324 -10.74 15.02 76.88
CA ARG A 324 -11.07 16.09 75.91
C ARG A 324 -9.83 16.74 75.29
N PHE A 325 -8.77 16.93 76.07
CA PHE A 325 -7.53 17.49 75.53
C PHE A 325 -6.89 16.53 74.54
N LYS A 326 -6.81 15.24 74.88
CA LYS A 326 -6.27 14.20 73.99
C LYS A 326 -7.09 14.05 72.70
N ALA A 327 -8.42 14.00 72.80
CA ALA A 327 -9.29 13.94 71.63
C ALA A 327 -9.16 15.18 70.73
N LYS A 328 -8.80 16.35 71.30
CA LYS A 328 -8.55 17.56 70.54
C LYS A 328 -7.22 17.50 69.78
N GLU A 329 -6.15 17.02 70.40
CA GLU A 329 -4.86 16.81 69.70
C GLU A 329 -5.01 15.79 68.57
N GLU A 330 -5.66 14.64 68.82
CA GLU A 330 -5.91 13.64 67.77
C GLU A 330 -6.76 14.19 66.60
N ALA A 331 -7.71 15.08 66.88
CA ALA A 331 -8.51 15.74 65.84
C ALA A 331 -7.71 16.78 65.04
N GLU A 332 -6.75 17.48 65.67
CA GLU A 332 -5.86 18.43 65.00
C GLU A 332 -4.86 17.70 64.09
N ASP A 333 -4.28 16.58 64.55
CA ASP A 333 -3.39 15.73 63.75
C ASP A 333 -4.12 15.16 62.52
N LEU A 334 -5.34 14.63 62.69
CA LEU A 334 -6.14 14.12 61.57
C LEU A 334 -6.49 15.23 60.57
N ALA A 335 -6.78 16.44 61.05
CA ALA A 335 -7.07 17.57 60.17
C ALA A 335 -5.84 17.96 59.32
N GLN A 336 -4.65 17.89 59.90
CA GLN A 336 -3.39 18.14 59.20
C GLN A 336 -3.11 17.08 58.13
N GLU A 337 -3.26 15.79 58.45
CA GLU A 337 -3.11 14.70 57.48
C GLU A 337 -4.12 14.83 56.31
N MET A 338 -5.37 15.18 56.61
CA MET A 338 -6.39 15.41 55.58
C MET A 338 -6.05 16.62 54.68
N ALA A 339 -5.43 17.66 55.23
CA ALA A 339 -5.00 18.83 54.45
C ALA A 339 -3.83 18.48 53.52
N GLU A 340 -2.86 17.69 53.98
CA GLU A 340 -1.74 17.22 53.18
C GLU A 340 -2.22 16.30 52.04
N LEU A 341 -3.13 15.38 52.33
CA LEU A 341 -3.72 14.50 51.32
C LEU A 341 -4.50 15.30 50.25
N ARG A 342 -5.26 16.32 50.66
CA ARG A 342 -5.96 17.22 49.73
C ARG A 342 -4.99 17.99 48.83
N TYR A 343 -3.88 18.48 49.39
CA TYR A 343 -2.86 19.17 48.62
C TYR A 343 -2.23 18.25 47.56
N GLN A 344 -1.87 17.02 47.95
CA GLN A 344 -1.34 16.01 47.02
C GLN A 344 -2.35 15.65 45.92
N MET A 345 -3.62 15.39 46.27
CA MET A 345 -4.67 15.12 45.29
C MET A 345 -4.86 16.28 44.31
N THR A 346 -4.83 17.52 44.80
CA THR A 346 -4.99 18.71 43.95
C THR A 346 -3.81 18.88 43.00
N GLY A 347 -2.58 18.59 43.46
CA GLY A 347 -1.38 18.57 42.62
C GLY A 347 -1.48 17.55 41.48
N MET A 348 -1.86 16.31 41.81
CA MET A 348 -2.06 15.26 40.79
C MET A 348 -3.18 15.62 39.80
N LEU A 349 -4.27 16.23 40.28
CA LEU A 349 -5.40 16.61 39.43
C LEU A 349 -5.02 17.72 38.44
N GLU A 350 -4.16 18.66 38.86
CA GLU A 350 -3.64 19.72 38.00
C GLU A 350 -2.66 19.19 36.95
N GLU A 351 -1.80 18.24 37.33
CA GLU A 351 -0.90 17.57 36.38
C GLU A 351 -1.68 16.76 35.33
N GLU A 352 -2.72 16.04 35.77
CA GLU A 352 -3.61 15.30 34.87
C GLU A 352 -4.39 16.21 33.93
N ARG A 353 -4.84 17.39 34.40
CA ARG A 353 -5.45 18.42 33.54
C ARG A 353 -4.49 18.92 32.46
N LYS A 354 -3.24 19.21 32.82
CA LYS A 354 -2.19 19.62 31.86
C LYS A 354 -1.90 18.53 30.84
N ARG A 355 -1.81 17.27 31.29
CA ARG A 355 -1.61 16.11 30.40
C ARG A 355 -2.77 15.97 29.41
N ARG A 356 -4.02 16.09 29.85
CA ARG A 356 -5.20 16.02 28.97
C ARG A 356 -5.24 17.15 27.95
N ALA A 357 -4.97 18.38 28.38
CA ALA A 357 -4.91 19.53 27.47
C ALA A 357 -3.81 19.36 26.40
N TYR A 358 -2.66 18.79 26.77
CA TYR A 358 -1.59 18.49 25.82
C TYR A 358 -2.01 17.41 24.80
N VAL A 359 -2.63 16.32 25.26
CA VAL A 359 -3.13 15.24 24.39
C VAL A 359 -4.22 15.77 23.45
N GLU A 360 -5.13 16.59 23.94
CA GLU A 360 -6.20 17.21 23.16
C GLU A 360 -5.62 18.12 22.07
N HIS A 361 -4.63 18.97 22.41
CA HIS A 361 -3.96 19.82 21.43
C HIS A 361 -3.29 19.02 20.31
N ILE A 362 -2.54 17.96 20.65
CA ILE A 362 -1.88 17.10 19.65
C ILE A 362 -2.91 16.35 18.80
N SER A 363 -4.01 15.91 19.41
CA SER A 363 -5.10 15.22 18.70
C SER A 363 -5.79 16.15 17.69
N LEU A 364 -6.11 17.39 18.10
CA LEU A 364 -6.69 18.40 17.21
C LEU A 364 -5.76 18.76 16.05
N GLN A 365 -4.46 18.87 16.30
CA GLN A 365 -3.47 19.11 15.25
C GLN A 365 -3.43 17.95 14.23
N ARG A 366 -3.44 16.70 14.72
CA ARG A 366 -3.45 15.51 13.86
C ARG A 366 -4.74 15.40 13.04
N ILE A 367 -5.90 15.71 13.64
CA ILE A 367 -7.19 15.75 12.93
C ILE A 367 -7.12 16.76 11.78
N SER A 368 -6.61 17.97 12.02
CA SER A 368 -6.47 19.00 10.97
C SER A 368 -5.54 18.56 9.83
N GLU A 369 -4.43 17.88 10.14
CA GLU A 369 -3.53 17.31 9.13
C GLU A 369 -4.21 16.22 8.29
N LEU A 370 -4.95 15.31 8.95
CA LEU A 370 -5.70 14.25 8.28
C LEU A 370 -6.82 14.81 7.41
N GLU A 371 -7.56 15.82 7.88
CA GLU A 371 -8.58 16.52 7.10
C GLU A 371 -7.99 17.16 5.84
N ALA A 372 -6.80 17.77 5.94
CA ALA A 372 -6.09 18.33 4.79
C ALA A 372 -5.62 17.25 3.80
N GLN A 373 -5.16 16.09 4.29
CA GLN A 373 -4.80 14.94 3.45
C GLN A 373 -6.02 14.33 2.76
N ILE A 374 -7.13 14.15 3.50
CA ILE A 374 -8.41 13.68 2.95
C ILE A 374 -8.94 14.66 1.90
N ALA A 375 -8.84 15.96 2.12
CA ALA A 375 -9.24 16.96 1.12
C ALA A 375 -8.41 16.85 -0.17
N LYS A 376 -7.09 16.63 -0.05
CA LYS A 376 -6.16 16.44 -1.18
C LYS A 376 -6.41 15.12 -1.93
N GLU A 377 -6.67 14.04 -1.20
CA GLU A 377 -7.03 12.73 -1.79
C GLU A 377 -8.44 12.74 -2.40
N ARG A 378 -9.42 13.45 -1.80
CA ARG A 378 -10.73 13.70 -2.42
C ARG A 378 -10.58 14.46 -3.73
N GLN A 379 -9.65 15.42 -3.82
CA GLN A 379 -9.38 16.15 -5.06
C GLN A 379 -8.75 15.26 -6.16
N LYS A 380 -7.97 14.24 -5.78
CA LYS A 380 -7.51 13.18 -6.71
C LYS A 380 -8.60 12.16 -7.06
N SER A 381 -9.47 11.82 -6.11
CA SER A 381 -10.52 10.81 -6.23
C SER A 381 -11.77 11.31 -6.98
N PHE A 382 -11.97 12.62 -7.12
CA PHE A 382 -13.18 13.20 -7.71
C PHE A 382 -13.28 13.10 -9.24
N ASN A 383 -12.26 12.55 -9.92
CA ASN A 383 -12.39 12.13 -11.31
C ASN A 383 -12.77 10.65 -11.37
N SER A 384 -13.98 10.30 -10.92
CA SER A 384 -14.44 8.90 -10.85
C SER A 384 -14.65 8.23 -12.21
N GLN A 385 -14.56 9.01 -13.29
CA GLN A 385 -14.42 8.54 -14.68
C GLN A 385 -13.59 9.59 -15.43
N GLU A 386 -12.40 9.22 -15.91
CA GLU A 386 -11.62 10.10 -16.78
C GLU A 386 -11.89 9.70 -18.23
N LEU A 387 -12.45 10.62 -18.99
CA LEU A 387 -12.69 10.49 -20.42
C LEU A 387 -11.74 11.43 -21.15
N ALA A 388 -10.96 10.89 -22.07
CA ALA A 388 -10.07 11.67 -22.93
C ALA A 388 -10.41 11.41 -24.40
N VAL A 389 -10.53 12.49 -25.18
CA VAL A 389 -10.67 12.41 -26.63
C VAL A 389 -9.42 13.01 -27.27
N THR A 390 -8.63 12.17 -27.93
CA THR A 390 -7.37 12.56 -28.56
C THR A 390 -7.52 12.51 -30.08
N LYS A 391 -7.46 13.67 -30.73
CA LYS A 391 -7.54 13.80 -32.19
C LYS A 391 -6.15 13.71 -32.83
N PHE A 392 -5.99 12.84 -33.81
CA PHE A 392 -4.78 12.72 -34.62
C PHE A 392 -4.76 13.77 -35.75
N LYS A 393 -3.54 14.11 -36.22
CA LYS A 393 -3.34 15.06 -37.32
C LYS A 393 -4.04 14.66 -38.63
N CYS A 394 -4.24 13.36 -38.85
CA CYS A 394 -4.93 12.82 -40.03
C CYS A 394 -6.47 12.88 -39.94
N GLY A 395 -7.04 13.40 -38.84
CA GLY A 395 -8.48 13.51 -38.63
C GLY A 395 -9.11 12.32 -37.89
N GLY A 396 -8.40 11.20 -37.73
CA GLY A 396 -8.81 10.13 -36.82
C GLY A 396 -8.77 10.58 -35.36
N PHE A 397 -9.41 9.85 -34.47
CA PHE A 397 -9.37 10.11 -33.02
C PHE A 397 -9.40 8.81 -32.21
N VAL A 398 -8.95 8.89 -30.96
CA VAL A 398 -9.07 7.84 -29.95
C VAL A 398 -9.89 8.39 -28.79
N ILE A 399 -10.77 7.54 -28.25
CA ILE A 399 -11.47 7.77 -26.99
C ILE A 399 -10.81 6.86 -25.95
N GLY A 400 -10.14 7.48 -24.98
CA GLY A 400 -9.59 6.82 -23.81
C GLY A 400 -10.53 6.97 -22.63
N MET A 401 -10.64 5.92 -21.82
CA MET A 401 -11.48 5.95 -20.63
C MET A 401 -10.84 5.19 -19.48
N CYS A 402 -10.94 5.77 -18.29
CA CYS A 402 -10.66 5.13 -17.02
C CYS A 402 -11.94 5.06 -16.18
N MET A 403 -12.27 3.89 -15.64
CA MET A 403 -13.43 3.67 -14.80
C MET A 403 -13.03 2.94 -13.52
N ASN A 404 -13.63 3.33 -12.40
CA ASN A 404 -13.48 2.60 -11.15
C ASN A 404 -14.23 1.25 -11.22
N HIS A 405 -13.48 0.15 -11.19
CA HIS A 405 -14.03 -1.21 -11.32
C HIS A 405 -14.93 -1.62 -10.14
N CYS A 406 -14.89 -0.94 -8.99
CA CYS A 406 -15.87 -1.13 -7.91
C CYS A 406 -17.29 -0.73 -8.34
N MET A 407 -17.41 0.19 -9.29
CA MET A 407 -18.70 0.67 -9.77
C MET A 407 -19.35 -0.29 -10.77
N LEU A 408 -18.57 -0.93 -11.62
CA LEU A 408 -19.08 -1.67 -12.79
C LEU A 408 -18.03 -2.64 -13.31
N ASP A 409 -18.52 -3.79 -13.78
CA ASP A 409 -17.69 -4.72 -14.55
C ASP A 409 -17.59 -4.30 -16.03
N GLY A 410 -16.84 -5.07 -16.82
CA GLY A 410 -16.67 -4.79 -18.25
C GLY A 410 -17.99 -4.78 -19.04
N ILE A 411 -19.01 -5.52 -18.63
CA ILE A 411 -20.33 -5.52 -19.30
C ILE A 411 -21.03 -4.20 -19.01
N GLY A 412 -21.12 -3.80 -17.73
CA GLY A 412 -21.70 -2.52 -17.34
C GLY A 412 -20.98 -1.32 -17.97
N ALA A 413 -19.66 -1.40 -18.14
CA ALA A 413 -18.87 -0.39 -18.86
C ALA A 413 -19.31 -0.24 -20.32
N MET A 414 -19.53 -1.36 -21.01
CA MET A 414 -19.92 -1.34 -22.42
C MET A 414 -21.36 -0.92 -22.62
N ASP A 415 -22.27 -1.31 -21.74
CA ASP A 415 -23.66 -0.85 -21.76
C ASP A 415 -23.73 0.67 -21.62
N PHE A 416 -22.90 1.25 -20.74
CA PHE A 416 -22.75 2.70 -20.64
C PHE A 416 -22.27 3.33 -21.96
N PHE A 417 -21.22 2.78 -22.58
CA PHE A 417 -20.70 3.32 -23.85
C PHE A 417 -21.71 3.23 -25.00
N ASN A 418 -22.40 2.10 -25.12
CA ASN A 418 -23.42 1.93 -26.15
C ASN A 418 -24.54 2.96 -25.95
N SER A 419 -25.01 3.13 -24.70
CA SER A 419 -26.02 4.13 -24.34
C SER A 419 -25.55 5.55 -24.62
N TRP A 420 -24.27 5.84 -24.37
CA TRP A 420 -23.67 7.13 -24.67
C TRP A 420 -23.58 7.39 -26.19
N GLY A 421 -23.17 6.40 -26.98
CA GLY A 421 -23.17 6.49 -28.45
C GLY A 421 -24.57 6.64 -29.05
N GLU A 422 -25.57 5.97 -28.48
CA GLU A 422 -26.99 6.16 -28.83
C GLU A 422 -27.46 7.58 -28.52
N THR A 423 -27.18 8.06 -27.31
CA THR A 423 -27.54 9.43 -26.88
C THR A 423 -26.86 10.49 -27.74
N ALA A 424 -25.57 10.33 -28.06
CA ALA A 424 -24.81 11.25 -28.91
C ALA A 424 -25.40 11.37 -30.33
N ARG A 425 -26.09 10.32 -30.81
CA ARG A 425 -26.78 10.28 -32.10
C ARG A 425 -28.27 10.66 -31.99
N ASN A 426 -28.74 11.09 -30.83
CA ASN A 426 -30.16 11.35 -30.53
C ASN A 426 -31.07 10.13 -30.76
N LEU A 427 -30.56 8.92 -30.48
CA LEU A 427 -31.32 7.68 -30.52
C LEU A 427 -31.81 7.33 -29.10
N PRO A 428 -32.95 6.62 -28.97
CA PRO A 428 -33.38 6.11 -27.68
C PRO A 428 -32.38 5.07 -27.16
N VAL A 429 -32.06 5.15 -25.87
CA VAL A 429 -31.22 4.15 -25.20
C VAL A 429 -31.93 2.80 -25.20
N LYS A 430 -31.28 1.75 -25.73
CA LYS A 430 -31.89 0.42 -25.88
C LYS A 430 -32.04 -0.34 -24.56
N VAL A 431 -31.01 -0.29 -23.73
CA VAL A 431 -30.94 -1.01 -22.46
C VAL A 431 -30.88 0.00 -21.34
N LEU A 432 -31.95 0.10 -20.56
CA LEU A 432 -32.00 1.01 -19.41
C LEU A 432 -31.20 0.41 -18.24
N PRO A 433 -30.43 1.24 -17.50
CA PRO A 433 -29.66 0.74 -16.38
C PRO A 433 -30.57 0.35 -15.22
N PHE A 434 -30.42 -0.87 -14.72
CA PHE A 434 -31.03 -1.31 -13.47
C PHE A 434 -30.06 -1.03 -12.31
N LEU A 435 -30.44 -0.09 -11.44
CA LEU A 435 -29.55 0.50 -10.43
C LEU A 435 -29.64 -0.16 -9.05
N ASP A 436 -30.67 -0.96 -8.78
CA ASP A 436 -30.83 -1.58 -7.46
C ASP A 436 -29.84 -2.74 -7.25
N ARG A 437 -28.74 -2.45 -6.57
CA ARG A 437 -27.69 -3.44 -6.26
C ARG A 437 -28.01 -4.29 -5.04
N THR A 438 -29.07 -3.98 -4.30
CA THR A 438 -29.43 -4.71 -3.07
C THR A 438 -29.83 -6.16 -3.35
N ILE A 439 -30.15 -6.49 -4.61
CA ILE A 439 -30.40 -7.87 -5.07
C ILE A 439 -29.18 -8.81 -4.90
N LEU A 440 -27.98 -8.25 -4.78
CA LEU A 440 -26.73 -8.98 -4.49
C LEU A 440 -26.21 -8.75 -3.06
N LYS A 441 -27.07 -8.30 -2.13
CA LYS A 441 -26.70 -8.12 -0.72
C LYS A 441 -26.33 -9.49 -0.10
N PRO A 442 -25.31 -9.56 0.77
CA PRO A 442 -25.04 -10.77 1.56
C PRO A 442 -26.27 -11.20 2.35
N ARG A 443 -26.39 -12.51 2.56
CA ARG A 443 -27.45 -13.11 3.38
C ARG A 443 -27.21 -12.77 4.85
N ASN A 444 -28.28 -12.75 5.65
CA ASN A 444 -28.21 -12.55 7.09
C ASN A 444 -28.93 -13.70 7.82
N PRO A 445 -28.21 -14.59 8.54
CA PRO A 445 -26.75 -14.61 8.67
C PRO A 445 -26.06 -15.06 7.36
N PRO A 446 -24.76 -14.71 7.15
CA PRO A 446 -23.98 -15.20 6.02
C PRO A 446 -23.93 -16.73 5.99
N GLN A 447 -24.05 -17.34 4.81
CA GLN A 447 -24.07 -18.80 4.62
C GLN A 447 -22.97 -19.22 3.63
N ILE A 448 -21.82 -19.64 4.17
CA ILE A 448 -20.69 -20.13 3.38
C ILE A 448 -20.87 -21.63 3.12
N GLU A 449 -21.24 -22.00 1.89
CA GLU A 449 -21.57 -23.38 1.50
C GLU A 449 -20.44 -24.09 0.75
N PHE A 450 -19.48 -23.33 0.21
CA PHE A 450 -18.40 -23.86 -0.63
C PHE A 450 -17.02 -23.40 -0.14
N PRO A 451 -15.96 -24.17 -0.44
CA PRO A 451 -14.59 -23.70 -0.23
C PRO A 451 -14.23 -22.64 -1.28
N HIS A 452 -13.86 -21.44 -0.81
CA HIS A 452 -13.50 -20.31 -1.66
C HIS A 452 -11.99 -20.21 -1.87
N HIS A 453 -11.39 -21.21 -2.52
CA HIS A 453 -9.94 -21.24 -2.76
C HIS A 453 -9.45 -20.20 -3.77
N GLU A 454 -10.34 -19.46 -4.42
CA GLU A 454 -10.00 -18.23 -5.13
C GLU A 454 -9.23 -17.25 -4.21
N PHE A 455 -9.55 -17.24 -2.91
CA PHE A 455 -8.90 -16.41 -1.89
C PHE A 455 -7.73 -17.10 -1.17
N SER A 456 -7.44 -18.38 -1.47
CA SER A 456 -6.34 -19.08 -0.80
C SER A 456 -4.97 -18.46 -1.08
N GLU A 457 -4.14 -18.44 -0.05
CA GLU A 457 -2.74 -18.01 -0.14
C GLU A 457 -1.88 -19.06 -0.85
N ILE A 458 -0.91 -18.58 -1.63
CA ILE A 458 0.04 -19.41 -2.36
C ILE A 458 1.43 -18.91 -2.05
N GLN A 459 2.29 -19.82 -1.62
CA GLN A 459 3.70 -19.51 -1.38
C GLN A 459 4.46 -19.40 -2.71
N ASP A 460 5.35 -18.41 -2.83
CA ASP A 460 6.22 -18.23 -4.00
C ASP A 460 7.51 -19.06 -3.88
N ILE A 461 7.40 -20.38 -4.05
CA ILE A 461 8.51 -21.33 -3.99
C ILE A 461 9.49 -21.14 -5.17
N SER A 462 8.96 -20.72 -6.31
CA SER A 462 9.72 -20.49 -7.55
C SER A 462 10.45 -19.14 -7.58
N ASN A 463 10.27 -18.29 -6.56
CA ASN A 463 10.82 -16.94 -6.49
C ASN A 463 10.48 -16.11 -7.75
N THR A 464 9.25 -16.24 -8.22
CA THR A 464 8.73 -15.47 -9.36
C THR A 464 8.80 -13.97 -9.09
N SER A 465 8.63 -13.55 -7.84
CA SER A 465 8.76 -12.15 -7.41
C SER A 465 10.09 -11.53 -7.83
N GLN A 466 11.20 -12.26 -7.68
CA GLN A 466 12.52 -11.81 -8.11
C GLN A 466 12.65 -11.74 -9.64
N LEU A 467 12.05 -12.68 -10.36
CA LEU A 467 12.07 -12.69 -11.82
C LEU A 467 11.37 -11.45 -12.40
N TYR A 468 10.29 -11.01 -11.75
CA TYR A 468 9.54 -9.81 -12.10
C TYR A 468 10.23 -8.48 -11.73
N LYS A 469 11.45 -8.51 -11.16
CA LYS A 469 12.32 -7.31 -11.05
C LYS A 469 13.06 -6.98 -12.37
N GLN A 470 13.05 -7.89 -13.34
CA GLN A 470 13.62 -7.66 -14.67
C GLN A 470 12.74 -6.72 -15.49
N GLU A 471 13.27 -6.26 -16.63
CA GLU A 471 12.46 -5.56 -17.65
C GLU A 471 11.21 -6.38 -18.01
N ILE A 472 10.05 -5.74 -17.90
CA ILE A 472 8.75 -6.33 -18.24
C ILE A 472 8.40 -5.93 -19.67
N ILE A 473 8.10 -6.94 -20.49
CA ILE A 473 7.71 -6.75 -21.89
C ILE A 473 6.22 -7.03 -22.01
N CYS A 474 5.48 -6.08 -22.58
CA CYS A 474 4.09 -6.26 -22.99
C CYS A 474 4.05 -6.67 -24.47
N LYS A 475 3.39 -7.81 -24.78
CA LYS A 475 3.16 -8.26 -26.17
C LYS A 475 1.74 -8.73 -26.38
N SER A 476 1.30 -8.65 -27.64
CA SER A 476 0.01 -9.15 -28.10
C SER A 476 0.21 -10.29 -29.10
N PHE A 477 -0.44 -11.43 -28.83
CA PHE A 477 -0.38 -12.63 -29.66
C PHE A 477 -1.72 -12.91 -30.31
N HIS A 478 -1.74 -12.92 -31.64
CA HIS A 478 -2.95 -13.17 -32.39
C HIS A 478 -3.18 -14.68 -32.62
N PHE A 479 -4.34 -15.14 -32.13
CA PHE A 479 -4.90 -16.44 -32.39
C PHE A 479 -6.08 -16.29 -33.33
N ASP A 480 -5.84 -16.55 -34.62
CA ASP A 480 -6.87 -16.66 -35.63
C ASP A 480 -7.82 -17.86 -35.33
N PRO A 481 -9.00 -17.91 -35.98
CA PRO A 481 -9.96 -19.01 -35.79
C PRO A 481 -9.38 -20.41 -36.04
N GLU A 482 -8.41 -20.55 -36.95
CA GLU A 482 -7.80 -21.83 -37.29
C GLU A 482 -6.91 -22.33 -36.14
N LYS A 483 -6.05 -21.47 -35.59
CA LYS A 483 -5.24 -21.76 -34.39
C LYS A 483 -6.11 -22.15 -33.20
N LEU A 484 -7.22 -21.45 -32.98
CA LEU A 484 -8.15 -21.78 -31.90
C LEU A 484 -8.80 -23.16 -32.08
N GLU A 485 -9.19 -23.52 -33.30
CA GLU A 485 -9.70 -24.87 -33.58
C GLU A 485 -8.62 -25.94 -33.46
N ASN A 486 -7.38 -25.64 -33.87
CA ASN A 486 -6.26 -26.55 -33.69
C ASN A 486 -5.95 -26.80 -32.21
N LEU A 487 -6.01 -25.76 -31.36
CA LEU A 487 -5.91 -25.92 -29.90
C LEU A 487 -7.04 -26.79 -29.35
N ARG A 488 -8.27 -26.59 -29.82
CA ARG A 488 -9.42 -27.39 -29.42
C ARG A 488 -9.26 -28.86 -29.84
N LYS A 489 -8.75 -29.14 -31.03
CA LYS A 489 -8.42 -30.51 -31.48
C LYS A 489 -7.32 -31.13 -30.61
N LYS A 490 -6.21 -30.42 -30.38
CA LYS A 490 -5.13 -30.84 -29.48
C LYS A 490 -5.60 -31.18 -28.07
N ALA A 491 -6.59 -30.44 -27.56
CA ALA A 491 -7.19 -30.74 -26.26
C ALA A 491 -8.03 -32.03 -26.22
N LEU A 492 -8.51 -32.52 -27.37
CA LEU A 492 -9.36 -33.71 -27.50
C LEU A 492 -8.60 -34.94 -28.03
N GLU A 493 -7.37 -34.76 -28.51
CA GLU A 493 -6.56 -35.80 -29.18
C GLU A 493 -6.31 -37.04 -28.32
N ASP A 494 -6.21 -36.89 -27.00
CA ASP A 494 -5.90 -38.00 -26.09
C ASP A 494 -7.15 -38.78 -25.63
N GLY A 495 -8.34 -38.40 -26.08
CA GLY A 495 -9.60 -39.07 -25.75
C GLY A 495 -10.10 -38.87 -24.31
N ASN A 496 -9.39 -38.11 -23.46
CA ASN A 496 -9.75 -37.88 -22.06
C ASN A 496 -10.87 -36.84 -21.89
N LEU A 497 -11.18 -36.09 -22.95
CA LEU A 497 -12.24 -35.08 -22.99
C LEU A 497 -13.20 -35.34 -24.16
N HIS A 498 -14.49 -35.22 -23.90
CA HIS A 498 -15.53 -35.35 -24.94
C HIS A 498 -15.89 -34.01 -25.60
N LYS A 499 -15.70 -32.89 -24.90
CA LYS A 499 -16.03 -31.54 -25.37
C LYS A 499 -15.06 -30.52 -24.78
N CYS A 500 -14.80 -29.48 -25.57
CA CYS A 500 -13.94 -28.37 -25.20
C CYS A 500 -14.36 -27.13 -25.99
N THR A 501 -14.51 -25.99 -25.34
CA THR A 501 -14.75 -24.70 -25.97
C THR A 501 -13.42 -24.03 -26.35
N ARG A 502 -13.45 -23.10 -27.31
CA ARG A 502 -12.26 -22.30 -27.68
C ARG A 502 -11.66 -21.55 -26.49
N PHE A 503 -12.52 -21.04 -25.60
CA PHE A 503 -12.09 -20.39 -24.37
C PHE A 503 -11.35 -21.35 -23.45
N GLU A 504 -11.92 -22.53 -23.15
CA GLU A 504 -11.27 -23.51 -22.27
C GLU A 504 -9.92 -23.96 -22.84
N ALA A 505 -9.85 -24.25 -24.15
CA ALA A 505 -8.61 -24.65 -24.83
C ALA A 505 -7.53 -23.57 -24.74
N LEU A 506 -7.87 -22.32 -25.09
CA LEU A 506 -6.94 -21.21 -25.08
C LEU A 506 -6.46 -20.86 -23.66
N THR A 507 -7.39 -20.78 -22.70
CA THR A 507 -7.08 -20.51 -21.29
C THR A 507 -6.13 -21.56 -20.72
N ALA A 508 -6.41 -22.85 -20.94
CA ALA A 508 -5.56 -23.94 -20.50
C ALA A 508 -4.17 -23.90 -21.16
N PHE A 509 -4.12 -23.61 -22.46
CA PHE A 509 -2.87 -23.50 -23.21
C PHE A 509 -2.02 -22.33 -22.72
N VAL A 510 -2.61 -21.15 -22.52
CA VAL A 510 -1.93 -19.96 -21.99
C VAL A 510 -1.43 -20.20 -20.57
N TRP A 511 -2.23 -20.85 -19.72
CA TRP A 511 -1.83 -21.18 -18.34
C TRP A 511 -0.62 -22.13 -18.30
N LYS A 512 -0.64 -23.20 -19.10
CA LYS A 512 0.52 -24.10 -19.27
C LYS A 512 1.73 -23.34 -19.81
N SER A 513 1.55 -22.57 -20.88
CA SER A 513 2.65 -21.87 -21.57
C SER A 513 3.30 -20.82 -20.67
N ARG A 514 2.51 -20.05 -19.91
CA ARG A 514 3.03 -19.07 -18.94
C ARG A 514 3.80 -19.76 -17.81
N SER A 515 3.25 -20.83 -17.25
CA SER A 515 3.91 -21.61 -16.19
C SER A 515 5.24 -22.19 -16.66
N GLN A 516 5.32 -22.65 -17.90
CA GLN A 516 6.56 -23.13 -18.52
C GLN A 516 7.56 -21.99 -18.76
N ALA A 517 7.11 -20.87 -19.30
CA ALA A 517 7.94 -19.71 -19.60
C ALA A 517 8.56 -19.07 -18.35
N LEU A 518 7.81 -19.05 -17.24
CA LEU A 518 8.29 -18.61 -15.93
C LEU A 518 9.19 -19.64 -15.23
N LYS A 519 9.36 -20.83 -15.81
CA LYS A 519 10.15 -21.94 -15.24
C LYS A 519 9.73 -22.27 -13.81
N LEU A 520 8.42 -22.34 -13.57
CA LEU A 520 7.90 -22.67 -12.24
C LEU A 520 8.43 -24.03 -11.79
N LYS A 521 8.89 -24.11 -10.53
CA LYS A 521 9.35 -25.35 -9.92
C LYS A 521 8.20 -26.36 -9.82
N PRO A 522 8.45 -27.67 -9.92
CA PRO A 522 7.37 -28.68 -9.94
C PRO A 522 6.42 -28.63 -8.74
N ASP A 523 6.93 -28.26 -7.56
CA ASP A 523 6.22 -28.14 -6.29
C ASP A 523 5.46 -26.81 -6.11
N GLN A 524 5.72 -25.82 -6.96
CA GLN A 524 4.98 -24.56 -6.98
C GLN A 524 3.49 -24.80 -7.25
N GLN A 525 2.63 -24.41 -6.31
CA GLN A 525 1.20 -24.31 -6.60
C GLN A 525 0.96 -23.16 -7.58
N THR A 526 0.18 -23.41 -8.62
CA THR A 526 -0.29 -22.37 -9.53
C THR A 526 -1.79 -22.30 -9.52
N LYS A 527 -2.32 -21.08 -9.44
CA LYS A 527 -3.74 -20.78 -9.42
C LYS A 527 -4.13 -20.01 -10.66
N LEU A 528 -5.13 -20.53 -11.36
CA LEU A 528 -5.78 -19.84 -12.45
C LEU A 528 -7.06 -19.21 -11.92
N LEU A 529 -7.21 -17.91 -12.11
CA LEU A 529 -8.43 -17.16 -11.88
C LEU A 529 -8.97 -16.66 -13.22
N PHE A 530 -10.29 -16.61 -13.36
CA PHE A 530 -10.93 -15.88 -14.45
C PHE A 530 -12.33 -15.43 -14.06
N ALA A 531 -12.75 -14.30 -14.64
CA ALA A 531 -14.08 -13.75 -14.39
C ALA A 531 -15.15 -14.56 -15.13
N VAL A 532 -16.21 -14.93 -14.41
CA VAL A 532 -17.41 -15.55 -14.97
C VAL A 532 -18.59 -14.61 -14.77
N ASP A 533 -19.29 -14.31 -15.86
CA ASP A 533 -20.56 -13.59 -15.81
C ASP A 533 -21.64 -14.46 -15.13
N GLY A 534 -22.10 -13.97 -13.97
CA GLY A 534 -23.09 -14.62 -13.13
C GLY A 534 -24.51 -14.18 -13.42
N ARG A 535 -24.74 -13.12 -14.20
CA ARG A 535 -26.08 -12.54 -14.43
C ARG A 535 -27.14 -13.58 -14.81
N SER A 536 -26.81 -14.48 -15.73
CA SER A 536 -27.69 -15.57 -16.18
C SER A 536 -27.71 -16.80 -15.27
N ARG A 537 -26.83 -16.85 -14.27
CA ARG A 537 -26.64 -18.01 -13.37
C ARG A 537 -27.35 -17.86 -12.03
N PHE A 538 -27.75 -16.65 -11.66
CA PHE A 538 -28.62 -16.43 -10.51
C PHE A 538 -30.02 -16.99 -10.76
N ASP A 539 -30.70 -17.38 -9.69
CA ASP A 539 -32.10 -17.80 -9.72
C ASP A 539 -32.92 -16.92 -8.76
N PRO A 540 -33.78 -16.02 -9.27
CA PRO A 540 -33.95 -15.67 -10.70
C PRO A 540 -32.71 -14.96 -11.28
N PRO A 541 -32.54 -14.95 -12.62
CA PRO A 541 -31.46 -14.20 -13.28
C PRO A 541 -31.48 -12.72 -12.91
N LEU A 542 -30.31 -12.08 -12.93
CA LEU A 542 -30.24 -10.63 -12.70
C LEU A 542 -30.99 -9.89 -13.83
N PRO A 543 -31.65 -8.75 -13.52
CA PRO A 543 -32.37 -7.97 -14.51
C PRO A 543 -31.48 -7.55 -15.67
N GLU A 544 -32.07 -7.47 -16.87
CA GLU A 544 -31.42 -6.88 -18.03
C GLU A 544 -31.01 -5.44 -17.71
N GLY A 545 -29.79 -5.06 -18.10
CA GLY A 545 -29.22 -3.75 -17.75
C GLY A 545 -28.71 -3.62 -16.32
N PHE A 546 -28.57 -4.71 -15.54
CA PHE A 546 -27.96 -4.66 -14.21
C PHE A 546 -26.64 -3.89 -14.20
N PHE A 547 -26.67 -2.72 -13.55
CA PHE A 547 -25.58 -1.75 -13.58
C PHE A 547 -24.71 -1.89 -12.32
N GLY A 548 -23.72 -2.78 -12.41
CA GLY A 548 -22.81 -3.10 -11.32
C GLY A 548 -21.86 -4.25 -11.68
N ASN A 549 -21.22 -4.84 -10.67
CA ASN A 549 -20.43 -6.06 -10.82
C ASN A 549 -21.35 -7.28 -10.67
N GLY A 550 -21.60 -7.98 -11.78
CA GLY A 550 -22.37 -9.24 -11.81
C GLY A 550 -21.48 -10.46 -12.07
N ILE A 551 -20.21 -10.38 -11.71
CA ILE A 551 -19.18 -11.38 -12.00
C ILE A 551 -18.62 -12.01 -10.71
N VAL A 552 -18.09 -13.22 -10.80
CA VAL A 552 -17.23 -13.82 -9.77
C VAL A 552 -15.90 -14.24 -10.38
N LEU A 553 -14.84 -14.19 -9.58
CA LEU A 553 -13.58 -14.85 -9.92
C LEU A 553 -13.67 -16.31 -9.48
N THR A 554 -13.77 -17.22 -10.45
CA THR A 554 -13.62 -18.66 -10.16
C THR A 554 -12.14 -19.04 -10.13
N TYR A 555 -11.83 -20.24 -9.65
CA TYR A 555 -10.47 -20.72 -9.52
C TYR A 555 -10.26 -22.14 -10.05
N SER A 556 -9.01 -22.42 -10.39
CA SER A 556 -8.44 -23.77 -10.43
C SER A 556 -7.04 -23.73 -9.83
N ILE A 557 -6.67 -24.74 -9.04
CA ILE A 557 -5.35 -24.84 -8.41
C ILE A 557 -4.76 -26.22 -8.70
N CYS A 558 -3.48 -26.26 -9.08
CA CYS A 558 -2.71 -27.49 -9.16
C CYS A 558 -1.20 -27.19 -9.01
N SER A 559 -0.37 -28.23 -8.85
CA SER A 559 1.08 -28.05 -8.92
C SER A 559 1.51 -27.71 -10.35
N ALA A 560 2.56 -26.90 -10.51
CA ALA A 560 3.13 -26.61 -11.82
C ALA A 560 3.71 -27.88 -12.46
N GLY A 561 4.21 -28.82 -11.64
CA GLY A 561 4.65 -30.13 -12.11
C GLY A 561 3.55 -30.92 -12.79
N ASP A 562 2.37 -31.02 -12.16
CA ASP A 562 1.22 -31.71 -12.74
C ASP A 562 0.70 -30.97 -13.96
N LEU A 563 0.63 -29.63 -13.89
CA LEU A 563 0.17 -28.80 -14.99
C LEU A 563 1.02 -29.01 -16.24
N LEU A 564 2.35 -29.08 -16.11
CA LEU A 564 3.27 -29.18 -17.24
C LEU A 564 3.47 -30.61 -17.74
N LYS A 565 3.48 -31.61 -16.85
CA LYS A 565 3.69 -33.03 -17.22
C LYS A 565 2.48 -33.65 -17.91
N ASN A 566 1.26 -33.29 -17.50
CA ASN A 566 0.04 -33.86 -18.08
C ASN A 566 -0.27 -33.27 -19.47
N PRO A 567 -1.12 -33.91 -20.28
CA PRO A 567 -1.58 -33.37 -21.57
C PRO A 567 -2.36 -32.04 -21.43
N LEU A 568 -2.68 -31.40 -22.56
CA LEU A 568 -3.49 -30.17 -22.57
C LEU A 568 -4.91 -30.42 -22.04
N SER A 569 -5.46 -31.60 -22.31
CA SER A 569 -6.78 -32.05 -21.84
C SER A 569 -6.93 -31.95 -20.32
N PHE A 570 -5.87 -32.23 -19.55
CA PHE A 570 -5.87 -32.11 -18.09
C PHE A 570 -6.14 -30.66 -17.65
N ALA A 571 -5.41 -29.71 -18.21
CA ALA A 571 -5.59 -28.29 -17.92
C ALA A 571 -6.97 -27.80 -18.41
N VAL A 572 -7.44 -28.27 -19.56
CA VAL A 572 -8.77 -27.95 -20.07
C VAL A 572 -9.87 -28.47 -19.15
N LYS A 573 -9.72 -29.68 -18.61
CA LYS A 573 -10.66 -30.26 -17.65
C LYS A 573 -10.78 -29.38 -16.40
N LEU A 574 -9.64 -28.97 -15.85
CA LEU A 574 -9.57 -28.04 -14.71
C LEU A 574 -10.32 -26.73 -14.97
N VAL A 575 -10.10 -26.11 -16.14
CA VAL A 575 -10.82 -24.88 -16.55
C VAL A 575 -12.32 -25.15 -16.68
N SER A 576 -12.70 -26.26 -17.32
CA SER A 576 -14.10 -26.62 -17.54
C SER A 576 -14.86 -26.86 -16.23
N ASP A 577 -14.21 -27.51 -15.27
CA ASP A 577 -14.81 -27.79 -13.97
C ASP A 577 -14.94 -26.52 -13.13
N ALA A 578 -13.96 -25.60 -13.20
CA ALA A 578 -14.07 -24.26 -12.61
C ALA A 578 -15.24 -23.46 -13.18
N VAL A 579 -15.46 -23.47 -14.51
CA VAL A 579 -16.62 -22.80 -15.15
C VAL A 579 -17.96 -23.38 -14.67
N LYS A 580 -18.04 -24.70 -14.48
CA LYS A 580 -19.27 -25.39 -14.05
C LYS A 580 -19.58 -25.17 -12.57
N MET A 581 -18.55 -24.96 -11.74
CA MET A 581 -18.69 -24.70 -10.31
C MET A 581 -19.51 -23.44 -10.03
N VAL A 582 -19.42 -22.44 -10.91
CA VAL A 582 -20.16 -21.18 -10.77
C VAL A 582 -21.65 -21.42 -10.99
N THR A 583 -22.41 -21.43 -9.90
CA THR A 583 -23.88 -21.58 -9.83
C THR A 583 -24.46 -20.48 -8.96
N ASP A 584 -25.79 -20.27 -8.95
CA ASP A 584 -26.45 -19.34 -8.02
C ASP A 584 -25.96 -19.52 -6.57
N ARG A 585 -25.96 -20.76 -6.08
CA ARG A 585 -25.50 -21.10 -4.72
C ARG A 585 -24.03 -20.76 -4.49
N TYR A 586 -23.15 -21.05 -5.46
CA TYR A 586 -21.74 -20.70 -5.35
C TYR A 586 -21.53 -19.18 -5.34
N MET A 587 -22.25 -18.43 -6.19
CA MET A 587 -22.19 -16.96 -6.21
C MET A 587 -22.62 -16.36 -4.88
N ARG A 588 -23.75 -16.82 -4.31
CA ARG A 588 -24.25 -16.35 -3.01
C ARG A 588 -23.31 -16.71 -1.86
N SER A 589 -22.75 -17.92 -1.89
CA SER A 589 -21.71 -18.33 -0.94
C SER A 589 -20.47 -17.44 -1.04
N ALA A 590 -20.04 -17.06 -2.25
CA ALA A 590 -18.89 -16.18 -2.45
C ALA A 590 -19.13 -14.77 -1.90
N ILE A 591 -20.34 -14.23 -2.09
CA ILE A 591 -20.75 -12.93 -1.52
C ILE A 591 -20.65 -13.00 0.01
N ASP A 592 -21.24 -14.04 0.62
CA ASP A 592 -21.23 -14.22 2.07
C ASP A 592 -19.82 -14.45 2.62
N TYR A 593 -19.00 -15.25 1.94
CA TYR A 593 -17.60 -15.48 2.30
C TYR A 593 -16.81 -14.18 2.29
N PHE A 594 -16.97 -13.37 1.24
CA PHE A 594 -16.28 -12.10 1.14
C PHE A 594 -16.75 -11.09 2.19
N GLU A 595 -18.05 -11.08 2.53
CA GLU A 595 -18.58 -10.22 3.59
C GLU A 595 -17.95 -10.53 4.95
N VAL A 596 -17.79 -11.81 5.27
CA VAL A 596 -17.23 -12.26 6.55
C VAL A 596 -15.71 -12.10 6.61
N THR A 597 -15.01 -12.41 5.53
CA THR A 597 -13.54 -12.55 5.57
C THR A 597 -12.79 -11.33 5.03
N ARG A 598 -13.43 -10.54 4.16
CA ARG A 598 -12.78 -9.49 3.35
C ARG A 598 -11.49 -9.97 2.65
N ALA A 599 -11.39 -11.28 2.37
CA ALA A 599 -10.18 -11.90 1.88
C ALA A 599 -9.82 -11.42 0.48
N ARG A 600 -8.51 -11.36 0.19
CA ARG A 600 -7.98 -10.98 -1.12
C ARG A 600 -7.25 -12.16 -1.75
N PRO A 601 -7.42 -12.43 -3.07
CA PRO A 601 -6.66 -13.47 -3.74
C PRO A 601 -5.16 -13.22 -3.64
N SER A 602 -4.39 -14.23 -3.24
CA SER A 602 -2.93 -14.19 -3.37
C SER A 602 -2.53 -14.05 -4.85
N MET A 603 -1.49 -13.25 -5.09
CA MET A 603 -0.94 -13.00 -6.44
C MET A 603 0.25 -13.88 -6.79
N SER A 604 0.92 -14.45 -5.79
CA SER A 604 1.97 -15.44 -5.97
C SER A 604 1.45 -16.68 -6.68
N GLY A 605 2.20 -17.17 -7.67
CA GLY A 605 1.82 -18.34 -8.47
C GLY A 605 0.49 -18.21 -9.23
N THR A 606 -0.10 -17.01 -9.27
CA THR A 606 -1.44 -16.79 -9.80
C THR A 606 -1.39 -16.23 -11.21
N LEU A 607 -2.35 -16.66 -12.04
CA LEU A 607 -2.65 -16.12 -13.36
C LEU A 607 -4.13 -15.72 -13.34
N LEU A 608 -4.42 -14.45 -13.62
CA LEU A 608 -5.78 -13.96 -13.82
C LEU A 608 -6.03 -13.76 -15.32
N ILE A 609 -7.01 -14.46 -15.89
CA ILE A 609 -7.45 -14.24 -17.27
C ILE A 609 -8.77 -13.47 -17.25
N THR A 610 -8.79 -12.33 -17.95
CA THR A 610 -10.02 -11.58 -18.22
C THR A 610 -10.31 -11.55 -19.72
N THR A 611 -11.57 -11.77 -20.09
CA THR A 611 -11.97 -11.86 -21.49
C THR A 611 -12.78 -10.66 -21.91
N TRP A 612 -12.19 -9.86 -22.79
CA TRP A 612 -12.81 -8.69 -23.41
C TRP A 612 -13.35 -9.01 -24.82
N SER A 613 -13.06 -10.20 -25.35
CA SER A 613 -13.50 -10.64 -26.67
C SER A 613 -15.02 -10.70 -26.85
N LYS A 614 -15.77 -10.86 -25.76
CA LYS A 614 -17.24 -10.83 -25.74
C LYS A 614 -17.83 -9.46 -25.40
N LEU A 615 -17.00 -8.50 -24.99
CA LEU A 615 -17.45 -7.15 -24.71
C LEU A 615 -17.78 -6.45 -26.03
N SER A 616 -18.86 -5.67 -26.04
CA SER A 616 -19.42 -5.06 -27.24
C SER A 616 -18.66 -3.79 -27.67
N PHE A 617 -17.32 -3.78 -27.58
CA PHE A 617 -16.52 -2.63 -28.00
C PHE A 617 -16.76 -2.24 -29.46
N HIS A 618 -17.10 -3.21 -30.31
CA HIS A 618 -17.29 -3.03 -31.73
C HIS A 618 -18.66 -2.43 -32.10
N THR A 619 -19.63 -2.39 -31.19
CA THR A 619 -20.97 -1.84 -31.46
C THR A 619 -21.08 -0.36 -31.11
N ILE A 620 -20.05 0.22 -30.51
CA ILE A 620 -20.05 1.61 -30.06
C ILE A 620 -19.97 2.51 -31.29
N ASP A 621 -21.02 3.29 -31.54
CA ASP A 621 -21.07 4.27 -32.62
C ASP A 621 -21.57 5.60 -32.09
N PHE A 622 -20.74 6.63 -32.23
CA PHE A 622 -21.04 8.01 -31.85
C PHE A 622 -21.53 8.87 -33.02
N GLY A 623 -21.73 8.28 -34.20
CA GLY A 623 -22.10 8.94 -35.45
C GLY A 623 -20.98 8.91 -36.51
N TRP A 624 -19.83 8.33 -36.18
CA TRP A 624 -18.67 8.18 -37.08
C TRP A 624 -18.42 6.72 -37.49
N GLY A 625 -19.32 5.80 -37.12
CA GLY A 625 -19.17 4.37 -37.33
C GLY A 625 -18.48 3.65 -36.16
N GLU A 626 -18.30 2.34 -36.34
CA GLU A 626 -17.69 1.45 -35.35
C GLU A 626 -16.19 1.73 -35.14
N PRO A 627 -15.61 1.40 -33.97
CA PRO A 627 -14.19 1.58 -33.72
C PRO A 627 -13.36 0.65 -34.60
N VAL A 628 -12.27 1.18 -35.16
CA VAL A 628 -11.33 0.39 -35.99
C VAL A 628 -10.52 -0.59 -35.12
N VAL A 629 -10.14 -0.16 -33.92
CA VAL A 629 -9.39 -0.93 -32.93
C VAL A 629 -9.94 -0.59 -31.54
N SER A 630 -10.03 -1.61 -30.69
CA SER A 630 -10.40 -1.48 -29.28
C SER A 630 -9.50 -2.40 -28.45
N GLY A 631 -9.08 -1.95 -27.28
CA GLY A 631 -8.26 -2.76 -26.39
C GLY A 631 -7.95 -2.04 -25.08
N PRO A 632 -7.31 -2.74 -24.14
CA PRO A 632 -6.84 -2.13 -22.90
C PRO A 632 -5.72 -1.11 -23.21
N LEU A 633 -5.65 -0.05 -22.41
CA LEU A 633 -4.52 0.91 -22.45
C LEU A 633 -3.22 0.27 -21.94
N GLY A 634 -3.36 -0.63 -20.97
CA GLY A 634 -2.30 -1.44 -20.36
C GLY A 634 -2.93 -2.55 -19.52
N LEU A 635 -2.13 -3.51 -19.05
CA LEU A 635 -2.64 -4.56 -18.18
C LEU A 635 -2.75 -4.04 -16.74
N PRO A 636 -3.80 -4.41 -15.97
CA PRO A 636 -3.97 -3.97 -14.58
C PRO A 636 -2.87 -4.46 -13.62
N GLY A 637 -2.13 -5.49 -14.00
CA GLY A 637 -1.07 -6.08 -13.21
C GLY A 637 -0.39 -7.22 -13.96
N LYS A 638 0.81 -7.59 -13.49
CA LYS A 638 1.70 -8.58 -14.11
C LYS A 638 1.15 -10.02 -14.09
N GLU A 639 0.16 -10.30 -13.25
CA GLU A 639 -0.56 -11.57 -13.17
C GLU A 639 -1.73 -11.64 -14.15
N VAL A 640 -2.11 -10.52 -14.77
CA VAL A 640 -3.31 -10.41 -15.60
C VAL A 640 -2.96 -10.66 -17.08
N ILE A 641 -3.77 -11.48 -17.74
CA ILE A 641 -3.76 -11.65 -19.19
C ILE A 641 -5.14 -11.26 -19.73
N VAL A 642 -5.17 -10.43 -20.77
CA VAL A 642 -6.41 -9.98 -21.41
C VAL A 642 -6.58 -10.71 -22.74
N PHE A 643 -7.75 -11.34 -22.92
CA PHE A 643 -8.20 -11.85 -24.22
C PHE A 643 -9.08 -10.80 -24.90
N ALA A 644 -8.52 -10.05 -25.85
CA ALA A 644 -9.23 -9.03 -26.61
C ALA A 644 -9.70 -9.56 -27.98
N SER A 645 -10.74 -8.93 -28.55
CA SER A 645 -11.16 -9.23 -29.92
C SER A 645 -10.13 -8.70 -30.92
N HIS A 646 -9.85 -9.45 -31.99
CA HIS A 646 -8.98 -8.97 -33.07
C HIS A 646 -9.78 -8.12 -34.07
N GLY A 647 -9.52 -6.81 -34.11
CA GLY A 647 -10.36 -5.82 -34.82
C GLY A 647 -10.69 -6.13 -36.29
N LYS A 648 -9.75 -6.67 -37.08
CA LYS A 648 -9.99 -7.00 -38.51
C LYS A 648 -10.62 -8.39 -38.73
N GLU A 649 -10.43 -9.33 -37.81
CA GLU A 649 -10.98 -10.69 -37.90
C GLU A 649 -12.16 -10.81 -36.95
N ARG A 650 -13.17 -9.98 -37.24
CA ARG A 650 -14.40 -9.76 -36.46
C ARG A 650 -15.18 -11.04 -36.14
N LYS A 651 -14.85 -12.16 -36.79
CA LYS A 651 -15.51 -13.47 -36.66
C LYS A 651 -14.59 -14.53 -36.08
N GLY A 652 -14.03 -14.26 -34.90
CA GLY A 652 -13.59 -15.31 -33.99
C GLY A 652 -12.10 -15.39 -33.66
N GLY A 653 -11.28 -14.42 -34.10
CA GLY A 653 -9.88 -14.31 -33.67
C GLY A 653 -9.75 -13.65 -32.29
N ILE A 654 -8.76 -14.07 -31.50
CA ILE A 654 -8.50 -13.56 -30.14
C ILE A 654 -7.05 -13.05 -30.07
N ASN A 655 -6.87 -11.86 -29.51
CA ASN A 655 -5.57 -11.33 -29.13
C ASN A 655 -5.32 -11.60 -27.65
N VAL A 656 -4.25 -12.33 -27.36
CA VAL A 656 -3.75 -12.58 -26.00
C VAL A 656 -2.72 -11.51 -25.67
N ILE A 657 -3.07 -10.58 -24.80
CA ILE A 657 -2.19 -9.49 -24.34
C ILE A 657 -1.61 -9.90 -22.99
N VAL A 658 -0.29 -9.92 -22.89
CA VAL A 658 0.42 -10.46 -21.74
C VAL A 658 1.68 -9.65 -21.46
N GLU A 659 1.96 -9.47 -20.16
CA GLU A 659 3.20 -8.90 -19.64
C GLU A 659 4.02 -9.96 -18.92
N LEU A 660 5.27 -10.12 -19.34
CA LEU A 660 6.21 -11.08 -18.74
C LEU A 660 7.61 -10.45 -18.64
N PRO A 661 8.45 -10.92 -17.69
CA PRO A 661 9.87 -10.62 -17.69
C PRO A 661 10.50 -10.96 -19.03
N ALA A 662 11.44 -10.16 -19.51
CA ALA A 662 12.03 -10.30 -20.84
C ALA A 662 12.49 -11.74 -21.17
N SER A 663 13.12 -12.40 -20.19
CA SER A 663 13.57 -13.79 -20.30
C SER A 663 12.42 -14.80 -20.46
N ALA A 664 11.33 -14.61 -19.72
CA ALA A 664 10.13 -15.42 -19.81
C ALA A 664 9.34 -15.12 -21.09
N MET A 665 9.26 -13.85 -21.51
CA MET A 665 8.57 -13.45 -22.75
C MET A 665 9.17 -14.18 -23.95
N LYS A 666 10.51 -14.20 -24.08
CA LYS A 666 11.19 -14.93 -25.17
C LYS A 666 10.77 -16.41 -25.22
N THR A 667 10.77 -17.08 -24.06
CA THR A 667 10.38 -18.50 -23.96
C THR A 667 8.89 -18.69 -24.31
N PHE A 668 8.03 -17.77 -23.85
CA PHE A 668 6.60 -17.79 -24.13
C PHE A 668 6.32 -17.64 -25.63
N GLU A 669 7.02 -16.74 -26.32
CA GLU A 669 6.94 -16.56 -27.76
C GLU A 669 7.35 -17.81 -28.54
N GLU A 670 8.46 -18.45 -28.14
CA GLU A 670 8.91 -19.70 -28.77
C GLU A 670 7.86 -20.80 -28.63
N ILE A 671 7.24 -20.95 -27.44
CA ILE A 671 6.15 -21.92 -27.20
C ILE A 671 4.92 -21.63 -28.09
N LEU A 672 4.59 -20.36 -28.28
CA LEU A 672 3.46 -19.93 -29.11
C LEU A 672 3.69 -20.13 -30.61
N GLN A 673 4.95 -20.09 -31.06
CA GLN A 673 5.34 -20.28 -32.45
C GLN A 673 5.57 -21.75 -32.79
N MET A 674 6.09 -22.54 -31.85
CA MET A 674 6.34 -23.97 -31.99
C MET A 674 5.08 -24.79 -31.67
N LYS A 675 3.99 -24.74 -32.48
CA LYS A 675 3.00 -25.85 -32.59
C LYS A 675 1.78 -25.66 -33.47
#